data_AF-A0A8W8HZR4-F1
#
_entry.id   AF-A0A8W8HZR4-F1
#
_cell.length_a   1.000
_cell.length_b   1.000
_cell.length_c   1.000
_cell.angle_alpha   90.00
_cell.angle_beta   90.00
_cell.angle_gamma   90.00
#
_symmetry.space_group_name_H-M   'P 1'
#
loop_
_entity.id
_entity.type
_entity.pdbx_description
1 polymer ?
#
loop_
_entity_poly.entity_id
_entity_poly.type
_entity_poly.pdbx_seq_one_letter_code
_entity_poly.pdbx_strand_id
1 'polypeptide(L)'
;MGTNFSSLNCSKNKKRKKGKKKLSKATDRQKESLESLHNTAAKVLPKISSNDQSLVEEKIRSVGNKHTHLQVRIERARQQYEGVSANLSDIKAEVDKYLLWLTKQEQMMSEKVIAGKHLQSAEIRLENSKSLCKELQSKEATIETVKGKVEELIRDLPHSERAFVDDWITQVCDQHQKVYSLAADQQKLLASSVEQRQKVQHKLQQICQWLQKKEREICEFQLLRLSSQEVEKQLERCRVLQNDVTGYKQQIDELQKRGKMLHIDCTAEEMTEINSKLTEVDNRYAVLLNDISTCHSYLRDSVVSRRNFESDLLKNDKWCRETEMRCASEPVLDSAVELLEEQLVHFKSLQKTSKMFESLGKVIEETGTSFRPKLVEEDKLNMAQQLKNAREQYDRCANLIQERLQCIEAAVSARSETEEKIREASNWIENIETELKKLSKQSGIDVTDGERVLEKFEAIGESLSIYQPTVTQLNQESERLHNSGQSIDARRIVDITTKFEILQDQVTHQRKKIHKELVLQQQYQSQSEHIESLLSECKGNLENVDHQETGEKMKTLKMITDKFMEADTLFIQLDDKVQQLAVDNPNEDANPLRTKCQDLKDTACYLKKTAEEKLNLCKYTQNLNEELESEINESKNWLQQNDDTLRTCGTLDLDTTMMTRTIHKFNMVSKEALQNVDRLKEKAHFKTKRLTSKIPECLEEKQDQIDSLEKTVTNAIEKKKQYLATAENNRVQYENSMKQINDWLHGAEILTDSGYDTLDLETISCTLKEHQDYFNEASMCQDEMEQVVELSERLLPSLDNNDTETLRQTLKQYTQRLNAVMAKSARKEELLKMKINEWNAFQIAVAAVDEQLQMITKDLEKTENIMLVNQTSVKDQLKHIKNTSQTMEKLQLEVNDVLEKAHELEKVVCHSSCMIISKMSCDINLKWKKLVTLVEVTEKSLSHILEQWEEFKSLEESLDKLLMEIKDSLPTVEGEDHSLSWLNNQLKNVKDLSFKLKSTHSKVEFLRECAQTLDNILPTAEARAECQKTFLNVLEKVKRFQNKIKETQGTLEEKIEDMENFIKEELEENYPLNQSKLEVLALDAGRTLLDDANTIKKQMSQGLATETPSFQEKIDEISQQRRKPLGERSLLSNQDYTDSISSERISSQADYHYPGVCLSPPNLPMRNASIHHEEAYGDRNKVWKCSQIL
;
A
#
# COMPACT_ATOMS: atom_id res chain seq x y z
N MET A 1 91.36 -42.20 -6.04
CA MET A 1 92.49 -43.13 -6.30
C MET A 1 93.82 -42.39 -6.08
N GLY A 2 94.18 -42.04 -4.83
CA GLY A 2 95.22 -41.02 -4.57
C GLY A 2 96.65 -41.49 -4.28
N THR A 3 96.92 -42.79 -4.19
CA THR A 3 98.16 -43.33 -3.59
C THR A 3 99.31 -43.60 -4.58
N ASN A 4 99.08 -43.58 -5.89
CA ASN A 4 100.09 -43.98 -6.89
C ASN A 4 100.94 -42.83 -7.47
N PHE A 5 100.51 -41.57 -7.36
CA PHE A 5 101.19 -40.44 -8.01
C PHE A 5 102.39 -39.89 -7.20
N SER A 6 102.32 -39.93 -5.87
CA SER A 6 103.39 -39.45 -4.98
C SER A 6 104.66 -40.31 -5.05
N SER A 7 104.54 -41.62 -5.28
CA SER A 7 105.65 -42.56 -5.35
C SER A 7 106.50 -42.39 -6.62
N LEU A 8 105.87 -42.22 -7.80
CA LEU A 8 106.57 -41.96 -9.06
C LEU A 8 107.34 -40.65 -9.02
N ASN A 9 106.72 -39.59 -8.50
CA ASN A 9 107.32 -38.25 -8.48
C ASN A 9 108.57 -38.22 -7.58
N CYS A 10 108.49 -38.78 -6.36
CA CYS A 10 109.65 -38.92 -5.46
C CYS A 10 110.79 -39.76 -6.07
N SER A 11 110.47 -40.83 -6.80
CA SER A 11 111.48 -41.71 -7.44
C SER A 11 112.22 -41.02 -8.60
N LYS A 12 111.50 -40.30 -9.47
CA LYS A 12 112.10 -39.50 -10.56
C LYS A 12 112.93 -38.33 -10.01
N ASN A 13 112.43 -37.61 -9.00
CA ASN A 13 113.15 -36.49 -8.39
C ASN A 13 114.42 -36.97 -7.63
N LYS A 14 114.40 -38.15 -6.99
CA LYS A 14 115.60 -38.82 -6.46
C LYS A 14 116.61 -39.20 -7.56
N LYS A 15 116.16 -39.73 -8.71
CA LYS A 15 117.05 -40.02 -9.86
C LYS A 15 117.73 -38.75 -10.38
N ARG A 16 117.01 -37.62 -10.47
CA ARG A 16 117.58 -36.33 -10.90
C ARG A 16 118.52 -35.68 -9.88
N LYS A 17 118.18 -35.68 -8.58
CA LYS A 17 119.13 -35.24 -7.53
C LYS A 17 120.43 -36.07 -7.55
N LYS A 18 120.35 -37.37 -7.87
CA LYS A 18 121.54 -38.22 -8.13
C LYS A 18 122.28 -37.82 -9.42
N GLY A 19 121.58 -37.52 -10.51
CA GLY A 19 122.16 -37.01 -11.76
C GLY A 19 122.92 -35.69 -11.59
N LYS A 20 122.30 -34.70 -10.94
CA LYS A 20 122.90 -33.39 -10.58
C LYS A 20 124.17 -33.57 -9.73
N LYS A 21 124.14 -34.45 -8.71
CA LYS A 21 125.35 -34.79 -7.92
C LYS A 21 126.43 -35.52 -8.74
N LYS A 22 126.09 -36.30 -9.76
CA LYS A 22 127.07 -36.93 -10.67
C LYS A 22 127.72 -35.91 -11.62
N LEU A 23 126.94 -34.99 -12.19
CA LEU A 23 127.42 -33.92 -13.07
C LEU A 23 128.35 -32.93 -12.35
N SER A 24 128.00 -32.52 -11.12
CA SER A 24 128.90 -31.73 -10.27
C SER A 24 130.25 -32.43 -10.09
N LYS A 25 130.24 -33.68 -9.55
CA LYS A 25 131.45 -34.46 -9.31
C LYS A 25 132.28 -34.76 -10.57
N ALA A 26 131.66 -34.82 -11.75
CA ALA A 26 132.37 -34.98 -13.02
C ALA A 26 133.05 -33.67 -13.45
N THR A 27 132.43 -32.52 -13.17
CA THR A 27 133.00 -31.18 -13.44
C THR A 27 134.18 -30.92 -12.51
N ASP A 28 134.04 -31.23 -11.21
CA ASP A 28 135.10 -31.06 -10.21
C ASP A 28 136.37 -31.85 -10.61
N ARG A 29 136.22 -33.12 -11.03
CA ARG A 29 137.32 -33.96 -11.54
C ARG A 29 137.97 -33.43 -12.82
N GLN A 30 137.20 -32.79 -13.70
CA GLN A 30 137.76 -32.15 -14.89
C GLN A 30 138.56 -30.89 -14.54
N LYS A 31 138.16 -30.15 -13.50
CA LYS A 31 138.92 -29.02 -12.97
C LYS A 31 140.28 -29.46 -12.41
N GLU A 32 140.29 -30.49 -11.56
CA GLU A 32 141.52 -31.12 -11.03
C GLU A 32 142.47 -31.59 -12.17
N SER A 33 141.89 -32.13 -13.24
CA SER A 33 142.65 -32.57 -14.43
C SER A 33 143.20 -31.40 -15.27
N LEU A 34 142.59 -30.21 -15.19
CA LEU A 34 143.04 -29.00 -15.88
C LEU A 34 144.14 -28.28 -15.10
N GLU A 35 144.03 -28.27 -13.76
CA GLU A 35 145.08 -27.81 -12.85
C GLU A 35 146.34 -28.69 -12.95
N SER A 36 146.18 -30.02 -13.11
CA SER A 36 147.33 -30.91 -13.36
C SER A 36 147.95 -30.70 -14.75
N LEU A 37 147.15 -30.40 -15.77
CA LEU A 37 147.63 -30.03 -17.11
C LEU A 37 148.45 -28.73 -17.08
N HIS A 38 147.95 -27.70 -16.39
CA HIS A 38 148.68 -26.44 -16.15
C HIS A 38 150.01 -26.68 -15.42
N ASN A 39 150.00 -27.47 -14.34
CA ASN A 39 151.20 -27.80 -13.57
C ASN A 39 152.23 -28.63 -14.36
N THR A 40 151.76 -29.47 -15.30
CA THR A 40 152.64 -30.26 -16.16
C THR A 40 153.27 -29.36 -17.23
N ALA A 41 152.48 -28.47 -17.84
CA ALA A 41 152.99 -27.50 -18.79
C ALA A 41 154.00 -26.52 -18.19
N ALA A 42 153.76 -26.01 -16.98
CA ALA A 42 154.69 -25.15 -16.25
C ALA A 42 156.08 -25.79 -16.06
N LYS A 43 156.17 -27.13 -16.03
CA LYS A 43 157.45 -27.87 -15.95
C LYS A 43 158.12 -28.11 -17.31
N VAL A 44 157.35 -28.06 -18.40
CA VAL A 44 157.83 -28.34 -19.77
C VAL A 44 158.21 -27.06 -20.49
N LEU A 45 157.46 -25.96 -20.29
CA LEU A 45 157.69 -24.65 -20.93
C LEU A 45 159.17 -24.19 -20.88
N PRO A 46 159.94 -24.32 -19.77
CA PRO A 46 161.35 -23.87 -19.74
C PRO A 46 162.32 -24.67 -20.63
N LYS A 47 161.89 -25.77 -21.26
CA LYS A 47 162.73 -26.71 -22.01
C LYS A 47 162.43 -26.78 -23.51
N ILE A 48 161.51 -25.96 -24.01
CA ILE A 48 161.06 -25.95 -25.42
C ILE A 48 161.47 -24.65 -26.11
N SER A 49 161.44 -24.63 -27.44
CA SER A 49 161.70 -23.41 -28.19
C SER A 49 160.63 -22.35 -27.91
N SER A 50 160.96 -21.06 -28.08
CA SER A 50 160.02 -19.96 -27.87
C SER A 50 158.73 -20.10 -28.70
N ASN A 51 158.78 -20.78 -29.84
CA ASN A 51 157.63 -20.98 -30.72
C ASN A 51 156.69 -22.09 -30.18
N ASP A 52 157.26 -23.14 -29.59
CA ASP A 52 156.51 -24.24 -28.98
C ASP A 52 155.88 -23.83 -27.64
N GLN A 53 156.53 -22.94 -26.88
CA GLN A 53 155.99 -22.37 -25.64
C GLN A 53 154.62 -21.71 -25.88
N SER A 54 154.54 -20.79 -26.84
CA SER A 54 153.29 -20.09 -27.17
C SER A 54 152.18 -21.05 -27.60
N LEU A 55 152.53 -22.12 -28.32
CA LEU A 55 151.59 -23.12 -28.85
C LEU A 55 151.01 -24.01 -27.74
N VAL A 56 151.83 -24.38 -26.74
CA VAL A 56 151.39 -25.09 -25.53
C VAL A 56 150.47 -24.20 -24.67
N GLU A 57 150.86 -22.94 -24.44
CA GLU A 57 150.05 -21.98 -23.68
C GLU A 57 148.70 -21.71 -24.35
N GLU A 58 148.68 -21.53 -25.68
CA GLU A 58 147.43 -21.35 -26.43
C GLU A 58 146.51 -22.57 -26.30
N LYS A 59 147.06 -23.79 -26.38
CA LYS A 59 146.25 -25.01 -26.25
C LYS A 59 145.64 -25.18 -24.86
N ILE A 60 146.40 -24.85 -23.82
CA ILE A 60 145.92 -24.89 -22.43
C ILE A 60 144.87 -23.81 -22.20
N ARG A 61 145.10 -22.59 -22.68
CA ARG A 61 144.11 -21.49 -22.67
C ARG A 61 142.81 -21.89 -23.38
N SER A 62 142.91 -22.60 -24.51
CA SER A 62 141.76 -23.15 -25.25
C SER A 62 140.98 -24.19 -24.43
N VAL A 63 141.66 -25.09 -23.72
CA VAL A 63 141.02 -26.11 -22.86
C VAL A 63 140.42 -25.49 -21.59
N GLY A 64 141.11 -24.54 -20.95
CA GLY A 64 140.61 -23.74 -19.83
C GLY A 64 139.31 -23.03 -20.18
N ASN A 65 139.31 -22.25 -21.27
CA ASN A 65 138.13 -21.54 -21.76
C ASN A 65 136.94 -22.49 -22.03
N LYS A 66 137.18 -23.69 -22.57
CA LYS A 66 136.14 -24.71 -22.78
C LYS A 66 135.57 -25.24 -21.46
N HIS A 67 136.41 -25.47 -20.46
CA HIS A 67 135.95 -25.92 -19.14
C HIS A 67 135.14 -24.84 -18.41
N THR A 68 135.61 -23.59 -18.38
CA THR A 68 134.86 -22.47 -17.79
C THR A 68 133.52 -22.27 -18.50
N HIS A 69 133.49 -22.36 -19.83
CA HIS A 69 132.26 -22.31 -20.61
C HIS A 69 131.28 -23.47 -20.30
N LEU A 70 131.78 -24.69 -20.13
CA LEU A 70 130.97 -25.84 -19.70
C LEU A 70 130.45 -25.66 -18.26
N GLN A 71 131.28 -25.17 -17.33
CA GLN A 71 130.88 -24.91 -15.95
C GLN A 71 129.77 -23.85 -15.87
N VAL A 72 129.90 -22.75 -16.61
CA VAL A 72 128.86 -21.71 -16.72
C VAL A 72 127.56 -22.27 -17.32
N ARG A 73 127.65 -23.15 -18.34
CA ARG A 73 126.48 -23.83 -18.91
C ARG A 73 125.82 -24.78 -17.93
N ILE A 74 126.59 -25.54 -17.15
CA ILE A 74 126.06 -26.47 -16.14
C ILE A 74 125.42 -25.70 -14.99
N GLU A 75 126.03 -24.62 -14.50
CA GLU A 75 125.46 -23.80 -13.42
C GLU A 75 124.20 -23.05 -13.89
N ARG A 76 124.18 -22.53 -15.12
CA ARG A 76 122.96 -21.94 -15.71
C ARG A 76 121.83 -22.95 -15.81
N ALA A 77 122.10 -24.16 -16.32
CA ALA A 77 121.11 -25.25 -16.36
C ALA A 77 120.69 -25.73 -14.95
N ARG A 78 121.58 -25.62 -13.97
CA ARG A 78 121.33 -25.95 -12.56
C ARG A 78 120.34 -24.98 -11.93
N GLN A 79 120.55 -23.68 -12.14
CA GLN A 79 119.69 -22.59 -11.68
C GLN A 79 118.33 -22.62 -12.37
N GLN A 80 118.29 -22.82 -13.69
CA GLN A 80 117.04 -23.02 -14.44
C GLN A 80 116.21 -24.18 -13.86
N TYR A 81 116.82 -25.34 -13.63
CA TYR A 81 116.13 -26.49 -13.03
C TYR A 81 115.64 -26.21 -11.59
N GLU A 82 116.39 -25.46 -10.78
CA GLU A 82 115.97 -25.09 -9.42
C GLU A 82 114.81 -24.10 -9.42
N GLY A 83 114.83 -23.09 -10.29
CA GLY A 83 113.69 -22.19 -10.49
C GLY A 83 112.44 -22.93 -10.95
N VAL A 84 112.56 -23.79 -11.97
CA VAL A 84 111.44 -24.61 -12.47
C VAL A 84 110.89 -25.54 -11.38
N SER A 85 111.74 -26.13 -10.55
CA SER A 85 111.32 -27.00 -9.44
C SER A 85 110.69 -26.24 -8.27
N ALA A 86 111.03 -24.97 -8.05
CA ALA A 86 110.37 -24.11 -7.05
C ALA A 86 108.98 -23.71 -7.56
N ASN A 87 108.91 -23.17 -8.78
CA ASN A 87 107.66 -22.76 -9.42
C ASN A 87 106.64 -23.92 -9.48
N LEU A 88 107.07 -25.14 -9.82
CA LEU A 88 106.23 -26.35 -9.76
C LEU A 88 105.68 -26.64 -8.35
N SER A 89 106.48 -26.41 -7.30
CA SER A 89 106.07 -26.64 -5.92
C SER A 89 105.04 -25.61 -5.47
N ASP A 90 105.22 -24.35 -5.86
CA ASP A 90 104.32 -23.25 -5.53
C ASP A 90 102.98 -23.39 -6.26
N ILE A 91 103.01 -23.72 -7.56
CA ILE A 91 101.81 -24.06 -8.35
C ILE A 91 101.05 -25.24 -7.72
N LYS A 92 101.75 -26.30 -7.29
CA LYS A 92 101.10 -27.45 -6.65
C LYS A 92 100.46 -27.09 -5.31
N ALA A 93 101.13 -26.27 -4.48
CA ALA A 93 100.56 -25.79 -3.22
C ALA A 93 99.35 -24.88 -3.44
N GLU A 94 99.37 -24.03 -4.46
CA GLU A 94 98.25 -23.16 -4.86
C GLU A 94 97.04 -24.00 -5.34
N VAL A 95 97.28 -25.03 -6.17
CA VAL A 95 96.28 -26.01 -6.60
C VAL A 95 95.68 -26.81 -5.44
N ASP A 96 96.50 -27.41 -4.57
CA ASP A 96 96.01 -28.26 -3.46
C ASP A 96 95.19 -27.47 -2.44
N LYS A 97 95.60 -26.22 -2.17
CA LYS A 97 94.83 -25.28 -1.33
C LYS A 97 93.46 -24.99 -1.93
N TYR A 98 93.37 -24.86 -3.26
CA TYR A 98 92.12 -24.55 -3.93
C TYR A 98 91.19 -25.76 -4.05
N LEU A 99 91.72 -26.95 -4.36
CA LEU A 99 90.96 -28.21 -4.35
C LEU A 99 90.36 -28.51 -2.96
N LEU A 100 91.09 -28.25 -1.87
CA LEU A 100 90.58 -28.41 -0.50
C LEU A 100 89.39 -27.48 -0.22
N TRP A 101 89.45 -26.23 -0.69
CA TRP A 101 88.34 -25.28 -0.56
C TRP A 101 87.15 -25.70 -1.41
N LEU A 102 87.37 -26.09 -2.68
CA LEU A 102 86.32 -26.61 -3.57
C LEU A 102 85.63 -27.84 -2.97
N THR A 103 86.38 -28.80 -2.42
CA THR A 103 85.82 -29.99 -1.75
C THR A 103 84.90 -29.61 -0.59
N LYS A 104 85.28 -28.60 0.21
CA LYS A 104 84.45 -28.09 1.31
C LYS A 104 83.16 -27.44 0.81
N GLN A 105 83.23 -26.63 -0.25
CA GLN A 105 82.03 -26.03 -0.85
C GLN A 105 81.14 -27.10 -1.49
N GLU A 106 81.71 -28.08 -2.20
CA GLU A 106 80.98 -29.21 -2.80
C GLU A 106 80.17 -29.96 -1.73
N GLN A 107 80.76 -30.23 -0.56
CA GLN A 107 80.06 -30.85 0.56
C GLN A 107 78.87 -29.99 1.04
N MET A 108 79.07 -28.68 1.26
CA MET A 108 78.01 -27.78 1.72
C MET A 108 76.86 -27.63 0.71
N MET A 109 77.16 -27.65 -0.59
CA MET A 109 76.16 -27.52 -1.66
C MET A 109 75.51 -28.86 -2.05
N SER A 110 75.99 -29.98 -1.51
CA SER A 110 75.38 -31.32 -1.69
C SER A 110 74.22 -31.62 -0.74
N GLU A 111 74.03 -30.80 0.29
CA GLU A 111 72.90 -30.92 1.24
C GLU A 111 71.59 -30.43 0.60
N LYS A 112 70.45 -30.99 1.03
CA LYS A 112 69.14 -30.61 0.47
C LYS A 112 68.86 -29.13 0.77
N VAL A 113 68.64 -28.34 -0.29
CA VAL A 113 68.27 -26.93 -0.19
C VAL A 113 66.92 -26.78 0.52
N ILE A 114 66.96 -26.24 1.74
CA ILE A 114 65.79 -25.75 2.48
C ILE A 114 65.82 -24.22 2.36
N ALA A 115 64.71 -23.60 1.94
CA ALA A 115 64.59 -22.15 1.87
C ALA A 115 64.06 -21.55 3.18
N GLY A 116 63.20 -22.31 3.88
CA GLY A 116 62.62 -21.96 5.17
C GLY A 116 61.26 -21.26 5.10
N LYS A 117 60.57 -21.12 6.24
CA LYS A 117 59.17 -20.64 6.28
C LYS A 117 58.94 -19.18 5.87
N HIS A 118 59.92 -18.29 6.04
CA HIS A 118 59.75 -16.86 5.79
C HIS A 118 60.45 -16.42 4.51
N LEU A 119 59.90 -15.40 3.85
CA LEU A 119 60.52 -14.75 2.70
C LEU A 119 61.97 -14.31 3.00
N GLN A 120 62.17 -13.60 4.11
CA GLN A 120 63.47 -13.12 4.57
C GLN A 120 64.50 -14.26 4.72
N SER A 121 64.07 -15.44 5.20
CA SER A 121 64.94 -16.62 5.31
C SER A 121 65.42 -17.13 3.96
N ALA A 122 64.54 -17.13 2.96
CA ALA A 122 64.87 -17.53 1.59
C ALA A 122 65.75 -16.46 0.90
N GLU A 123 65.49 -15.17 1.11
CA GLU A 123 66.27 -14.05 0.58
C GLU A 123 67.72 -14.03 1.11
N ILE A 124 67.91 -14.26 2.42
CA ILE A 124 69.25 -14.40 3.02
C ILE A 124 70.01 -15.59 2.42
N ARG A 125 69.34 -16.74 2.24
CA ARG A 125 69.97 -17.93 1.62
C ARG A 125 70.31 -17.67 0.14
N LEU A 126 69.46 -16.96 -0.59
CA LEU A 126 69.72 -16.56 -1.98
C LEU A 126 70.93 -15.64 -2.08
N GLU A 127 71.08 -14.65 -1.19
CA GLU A 127 72.24 -13.75 -1.22
C GLU A 127 73.54 -14.47 -0.83
N ASN A 128 73.48 -15.42 0.11
CA ASN A 128 74.61 -16.31 0.42
C ASN A 128 75.00 -17.19 -0.79
N SER A 129 74.03 -17.68 -1.58
CA SER A 129 74.30 -18.43 -2.81
C SER A 129 74.92 -17.54 -3.90
N LYS A 130 74.41 -16.32 -4.07
CA LYS A 130 74.99 -15.33 -5.02
C LYS A 130 76.40 -14.91 -4.62
N SER A 131 76.69 -14.73 -3.34
CA SER A 131 78.02 -14.36 -2.88
C SER A 131 79.04 -15.48 -3.11
N LEU A 132 78.64 -16.76 -2.92
CA LEU A 132 79.45 -17.91 -3.32
C LEU A 132 79.69 -17.98 -4.83
N CYS A 133 78.66 -17.75 -5.67
CA CYS A 133 78.83 -17.66 -7.12
C CYS A 133 79.80 -16.55 -7.56
N LYS A 134 79.73 -15.37 -6.92
CA LYS A 134 80.69 -14.27 -7.14
C LYS A 134 82.10 -14.63 -6.66
N GLU A 135 82.24 -15.30 -5.51
CA GLU A 135 83.54 -15.77 -5.03
C GLU A 135 84.14 -16.77 -6.03
N LEU A 136 83.37 -17.74 -6.50
CA LEU A 136 83.79 -18.69 -7.54
C LEU A 136 84.24 -17.97 -8.83
N GLN A 137 83.44 -17.05 -9.37
CA GLN A 137 83.83 -16.25 -10.54
C GLN A 137 85.14 -15.47 -10.32
N SER A 138 85.36 -14.91 -9.11
CA SER A 138 86.63 -14.24 -8.79
C SER A 138 87.83 -15.19 -8.72
N LYS A 139 87.58 -16.48 -8.41
CA LYS A 139 88.60 -17.52 -8.39
C LYS A 139 88.92 -18.07 -9.78
N GLU A 140 88.02 -18.00 -10.76
CA GLU A 140 88.34 -18.37 -12.16
C GLU A 140 89.55 -17.57 -12.68
N ALA A 141 89.62 -16.26 -12.37
CA ALA A 141 90.80 -15.44 -12.70
C ALA A 141 92.10 -15.95 -12.03
N THR A 142 92.01 -16.58 -10.85
CA THR A 142 93.17 -17.23 -10.20
C THR A 142 93.51 -18.56 -10.85
N ILE A 143 92.53 -19.33 -11.34
CA ILE A 143 92.77 -20.51 -12.16
C ILE A 143 93.48 -20.11 -13.46
N GLU A 144 93.01 -19.06 -14.14
CA GLU A 144 93.61 -18.54 -15.37
C GLU A 144 95.05 -18.03 -15.15
N THR A 145 95.30 -17.36 -14.03
CA THR A 145 96.66 -16.96 -13.62
C THR A 145 97.56 -18.19 -13.41
N VAL A 146 97.03 -19.27 -12.82
CA VAL A 146 97.77 -20.52 -12.62
C VAL A 146 97.99 -21.27 -13.94
N LYS A 147 97.00 -21.28 -14.86
CA LYS A 147 97.16 -21.78 -16.24
C LYS A 147 98.30 -21.05 -16.96
N GLY A 148 98.30 -19.72 -16.96
CA GLY A 148 99.36 -18.91 -17.57
C GLY A 148 100.76 -19.19 -16.98
N LYS A 149 100.88 -19.29 -15.65
CA LYS A 149 102.13 -19.74 -14.98
C LYS A 149 102.56 -21.14 -15.45
N VAL A 150 101.61 -22.05 -15.65
CA VAL A 150 101.87 -23.41 -16.15
C VAL A 150 102.30 -23.40 -17.62
N GLU A 151 101.65 -22.63 -18.48
CA GLU A 151 102.00 -22.49 -19.91
C GLU A 151 103.41 -21.92 -20.12
N GLU A 152 103.80 -20.92 -19.32
CA GLU A 152 105.16 -20.40 -19.33
C GLU A 152 106.17 -21.49 -18.96
N LEU A 153 105.88 -22.24 -17.90
CA LEU A 153 106.73 -23.31 -17.34
C LEU A 153 106.79 -24.57 -18.21
N ILE A 154 105.73 -24.86 -18.97
CA ILE A 154 105.57 -26.03 -19.86
C ILE A 154 106.72 -26.14 -20.87
N ARG A 155 107.31 -25.02 -21.29
CA ARG A 155 108.44 -25.01 -22.24
C ARG A 155 109.72 -25.64 -21.65
N ASP A 156 109.97 -25.45 -20.35
CA ASP A 156 111.15 -25.97 -19.65
C ASP A 156 110.93 -27.37 -19.04
N LEU A 157 109.69 -27.88 -19.08
CA LEU A 157 109.33 -29.19 -18.54
C LEU A 157 109.45 -30.33 -19.57
N PRO A 158 110.03 -31.48 -19.22
CA PRO A 158 110.00 -32.65 -20.07
C PRO A 158 108.60 -33.28 -20.12
N HIS A 159 108.29 -33.94 -21.24
CA HIS A 159 106.94 -34.43 -21.58
C HIS A 159 106.25 -35.25 -20.47
N SER A 160 106.99 -36.08 -19.72
CA SER A 160 106.39 -36.88 -18.62
C SER A 160 106.06 -36.09 -17.35
N GLU A 161 106.37 -34.81 -17.28
CA GLU A 161 106.01 -33.91 -16.16
C GLU A 161 104.91 -32.94 -16.56
N ARG A 162 104.87 -32.50 -17.83
CA ARG A 162 103.74 -31.75 -18.40
C ARG A 162 102.41 -32.45 -18.14
N ALA A 163 102.29 -33.73 -18.49
CA ALA A 163 101.09 -34.53 -18.27
C ALA A 163 100.61 -34.63 -16.81
N PHE A 164 101.48 -34.43 -15.80
CA PHE A 164 101.06 -34.37 -14.40
C PHE A 164 100.57 -32.99 -13.98
N VAL A 165 101.11 -31.93 -14.58
CA VAL A 165 100.65 -30.56 -14.33
C VAL A 165 99.33 -30.30 -15.07
N ASP A 166 99.19 -30.81 -16.29
CA ASP A 166 97.95 -30.76 -17.07
C ASP A 166 96.79 -31.46 -16.32
N ASP A 167 97.06 -32.61 -15.69
CA ASP A 167 96.13 -33.35 -14.82
C ASP A 167 95.69 -32.53 -13.59
N TRP A 168 96.61 -31.80 -12.95
CA TRP A 168 96.29 -30.91 -11.81
C TRP A 168 95.40 -29.73 -12.22
N ILE A 169 95.67 -29.12 -13.37
CA ILE A 169 94.87 -28.02 -13.91
C ILE A 169 93.48 -28.52 -14.32
N THR A 170 93.41 -29.66 -15.01
CA THR A 170 92.14 -30.29 -15.41
C THR A 170 91.30 -30.62 -14.18
N GLN A 171 91.90 -31.24 -13.15
CA GLN A 171 91.21 -31.57 -11.90
C GLN A 171 90.63 -30.32 -11.21
N VAL A 172 91.38 -29.21 -11.19
CA VAL A 172 90.89 -27.93 -10.64
C VAL A 172 89.75 -27.36 -11.46
N CYS A 173 89.86 -27.35 -12.79
CA CYS A 173 88.82 -26.83 -13.68
C CYS A 173 87.52 -27.65 -13.56
N ASP A 174 87.61 -28.98 -13.56
CA ASP A 174 86.45 -29.87 -13.44
C ASP A 174 85.75 -29.73 -12.08
N GLN A 175 86.53 -29.68 -10.97
CA GLN A 175 85.99 -29.45 -9.63
C GLN A 175 85.40 -28.04 -9.50
N HIS A 176 86.05 -27.01 -10.06
CA HIS A 176 85.53 -25.64 -10.07
C HIS A 176 84.19 -25.57 -10.79
N GLN A 177 84.14 -26.08 -12.02
CA GLN A 177 82.95 -26.06 -12.86
C GLN A 177 81.79 -26.83 -12.21
N LYS A 178 82.07 -27.96 -11.55
CA LYS A 178 81.06 -28.72 -10.79
C LYS A 178 80.49 -27.94 -9.62
N VAL A 179 81.35 -27.35 -8.77
CA VAL A 179 80.91 -26.54 -7.61
C VAL A 179 80.16 -25.29 -8.08
N TYR A 180 80.62 -24.66 -9.16
CA TYR A 180 79.94 -23.53 -9.78
C TYR A 180 78.56 -23.89 -10.35
N SER A 181 78.42 -25.04 -11.03
CA SER A 181 77.10 -25.50 -11.51
C SER A 181 76.14 -25.77 -10.35
N LEU A 182 76.60 -26.43 -9.28
CA LEU A 182 75.77 -26.66 -8.09
C LEU A 182 75.34 -25.35 -7.41
N ALA A 183 76.24 -24.37 -7.32
CA ALA A 183 75.94 -23.07 -6.77
C ALA A 183 74.97 -22.25 -7.63
N ALA A 184 75.12 -22.31 -8.96
CA ALA A 184 74.20 -21.67 -9.90
C ALA A 184 72.79 -22.29 -9.87
N ASP A 185 72.70 -23.62 -9.78
CA ASP A 185 71.42 -24.34 -9.67
C ASP A 185 70.73 -24.06 -8.33
N GLN A 186 71.48 -24.07 -7.21
CA GLN A 186 70.95 -23.67 -5.90
C GLN A 186 70.50 -22.20 -5.90
N GLN A 187 71.25 -21.29 -6.53
CA GLN A 187 70.85 -19.89 -6.69
C GLN A 187 69.53 -19.77 -7.47
N LYS A 188 69.37 -20.55 -8.55
CA LYS A 188 68.16 -20.56 -9.38
C LYS A 188 66.95 -21.11 -8.61
N LEU A 189 67.12 -22.20 -7.87
CA LEU A 189 66.08 -22.77 -7.01
C LEU A 189 65.66 -21.80 -5.90
N LEU A 190 66.63 -21.17 -5.21
CA LEU A 190 66.36 -20.18 -4.17
C LEU A 190 65.70 -18.91 -4.74
N ALA A 191 66.04 -18.48 -5.96
CA ALA A 191 65.38 -17.36 -6.62
C ALA A 191 63.90 -17.66 -6.92
N SER A 192 63.61 -18.84 -7.49
CA SER A 192 62.23 -19.31 -7.68
C SER A 192 61.49 -19.45 -6.34
N SER A 193 62.16 -19.90 -5.29
CA SER A 193 61.60 -20.08 -3.95
C SER A 193 61.20 -18.75 -3.29
N VAL A 194 62.07 -17.74 -3.40
CA VAL A 194 61.80 -16.34 -3.01
C VAL A 194 60.59 -15.80 -3.76
N GLU A 195 60.53 -15.98 -5.08
CA GLU A 195 59.41 -15.53 -5.91
C GLU A 195 58.06 -16.14 -5.48
N GLN A 196 58.01 -17.45 -5.20
CA GLN A 196 56.78 -18.08 -4.69
C GLN A 196 56.38 -17.56 -3.31
N ARG A 197 57.34 -17.33 -2.41
CA ARG A 197 57.09 -16.77 -1.07
C ARG A 197 56.59 -15.32 -1.14
N GLN A 198 57.15 -14.49 -2.03
CA GLN A 198 56.66 -13.13 -2.31
C GLN A 198 55.21 -13.18 -2.82
N LYS A 199 54.91 -14.06 -3.78
CA LYS A 199 53.55 -14.26 -4.32
C LYS A 199 52.55 -14.69 -3.24
N VAL A 200 52.92 -15.61 -2.35
CA VAL A 200 52.07 -16.05 -1.22
C VAL A 200 51.87 -14.91 -0.22
N GLN A 201 52.94 -14.22 0.19
CA GLN A 201 52.87 -13.13 1.17
C GLN A 201 52.02 -11.96 0.68
N HIS A 202 52.24 -11.51 -0.56
CA HIS A 202 51.43 -10.45 -1.17
C HIS A 202 49.95 -10.85 -1.27
N LYS A 203 49.66 -12.09 -1.69
CA LYS A 203 48.29 -12.57 -1.82
C LYS A 203 47.58 -12.71 -0.46
N LEU A 204 48.30 -13.19 0.56
CA LEU A 204 47.84 -13.25 1.94
C LEU A 204 47.48 -11.85 2.47
N GLN A 205 48.37 -10.87 2.28
CA GLN A 205 48.13 -9.48 2.69
C GLN A 205 46.91 -8.88 1.98
N GLN A 206 46.78 -9.07 0.66
CA GLN A 206 45.61 -8.63 -0.12
C GLN A 206 44.30 -9.21 0.43
N ILE A 207 44.28 -10.51 0.73
CA ILE A 207 43.08 -11.20 1.24
C ILE A 207 42.75 -10.75 2.66
N CYS A 208 43.73 -10.60 3.55
CA CYS A 208 43.50 -10.12 4.92
C CYS A 208 42.96 -8.68 4.96
N GLN A 209 43.45 -7.79 4.07
CA GLN A 209 42.92 -6.43 3.93
C GLN A 209 41.50 -6.43 3.35
N TRP A 210 41.21 -7.29 2.37
CA TRP A 210 39.87 -7.45 1.80
C TRP A 210 38.87 -8.00 2.83
N LEU A 211 39.24 -9.03 3.59
CA LEU A 211 38.44 -9.56 4.71
C LEU A 211 38.14 -8.44 5.71
N GLN A 212 39.15 -7.69 6.17
CA GLN A 212 38.96 -6.58 7.12
C GLN A 212 38.10 -5.42 6.55
N LYS A 213 38.03 -5.25 5.23
CA LYS A 213 37.07 -4.33 4.61
C LYS A 213 35.65 -4.88 4.71
N LYS A 214 35.43 -6.13 4.29
CA LYS A 214 34.11 -6.75 4.20
C LYS A 214 33.52 -7.10 5.59
N GLU A 215 34.36 -7.45 6.56
CA GLU A 215 34.04 -7.58 8.00
C GLU A 215 33.57 -6.26 8.62
N ARG A 216 33.97 -5.09 8.09
CA ARG A 216 33.43 -3.78 8.50
C ARG A 216 32.16 -3.40 7.74
N GLU A 217 32.10 -3.74 6.46
CA GLU A 217 30.93 -3.50 5.59
C GLU A 217 29.68 -4.21 6.15
N ILE A 218 29.81 -5.43 6.70
CA ILE A 218 28.70 -6.14 7.35
C ILE A 218 28.22 -5.47 8.67
N CYS A 219 29.07 -4.69 9.35
CA CYS A 219 28.64 -3.94 10.55
C CYS A 219 27.71 -2.76 10.22
N GLU A 220 27.68 -2.27 8.97
CA GLU A 220 26.77 -1.18 8.55
C GLU A 220 25.28 -1.58 8.63
N PHE A 221 24.98 -2.87 8.60
CA PHE A 221 23.61 -3.42 8.61
C PHE A 221 23.04 -3.65 10.03
N GLN A 222 23.73 -3.20 11.08
CA GLN A 222 23.28 -3.38 12.47
C GLN A 222 22.08 -2.49 12.84
N LEU A 223 21.97 -1.30 12.23
CA LEU A 223 20.90 -0.35 12.47
C LEU A 223 19.96 -0.26 11.26
N LEU A 224 18.68 -0.43 11.52
CA LEU A 224 17.61 -0.45 10.52
C LEU A 224 16.81 0.86 10.58
N ARG A 225 16.25 1.28 9.45
CA ARG A 225 15.21 2.31 9.43
C ARG A 225 13.84 1.70 9.76
N LEU A 226 12.84 2.56 9.99
CA LEU A 226 11.48 2.17 10.34
C LEU A 226 10.71 1.57 9.16
N SER A 227 10.77 2.22 8.00
CA SER A 227 10.04 1.77 6.81
C SER A 227 10.55 0.44 6.25
N SER A 228 9.63 -0.43 5.83
CA SER A 228 9.93 -1.69 5.13
C SER A 228 10.81 -1.47 3.89
N GLN A 229 10.46 -0.50 3.04
CA GLN A 229 11.14 -0.19 1.78
C GLN A 229 12.62 0.17 1.97
N GLU A 230 12.97 0.83 3.07
CA GLU A 230 14.37 1.21 3.35
C GLU A 230 15.19 0.02 3.86
N VAL A 231 14.56 -0.88 4.63
CA VAL A 231 15.20 -2.16 5.01
C VAL A 231 15.32 -3.10 3.81
N GLU A 232 14.44 -3.01 2.80
CA GLU A 232 14.58 -3.74 1.54
C GLU A 232 15.81 -3.29 0.74
N LYS A 233 16.12 -1.99 0.70
CA LYS A 233 17.38 -1.49 0.10
C LYS A 233 18.60 -2.05 0.83
N GLN A 234 18.55 -2.13 2.16
CA GLN A 234 19.60 -2.78 2.95
C GLN A 234 19.68 -4.29 2.67
N LEU A 235 18.56 -4.99 2.50
CA LEU A 235 18.53 -6.40 2.13
C LEU A 235 19.22 -6.65 0.78
N GLU A 236 18.94 -5.87 -0.26
CA GLU A 236 19.61 -6.04 -1.56
C GLU A 236 21.10 -5.66 -1.48
N ARG A 237 21.49 -4.62 -0.72
CA ARG A 237 22.91 -4.33 -0.44
C ARG A 237 23.60 -5.52 0.26
N CYS A 238 22.94 -6.18 1.21
CA CYS A 238 23.46 -7.37 1.90
C CYS A 238 23.57 -8.57 0.94
N ARG A 239 22.61 -8.74 0.02
CA ARG A 239 22.64 -9.75 -1.05
C ARG A 239 23.78 -9.55 -2.05
N VAL A 240 24.03 -8.30 -2.46
CA VAL A 240 25.21 -7.94 -3.28
C VAL A 240 26.50 -8.26 -2.52
N LEU A 241 26.59 -7.88 -1.24
CA LEU A 241 27.73 -8.22 -0.37
C LEU A 241 27.94 -9.74 -0.24
N GLN A 242 26.87 -10.52 -0.16
CA GLN A 242 26.93 -11.99 -0.13
C GLN A 242 27.49 -12.57 -1.43
N ASN A 243 27.07 -12.03 -2.58
CA ASN A 243 27.57 -12.45 -3.89
C ASN A 243 29.05 -12.07 -4.08
N ASP A 244 29.44 -10.84 -3.72
CA ASP A 244 30.82 -10.35 -3.69
C ASP A 244 31.75 -11.28 -2.90
N VAL A 245 31.34 -11.62 -1.67
CA VAL A 245 32.14 -12.45 -0.76
C VAL A 245 32.23 -13.87 -1.30
N THR A 246 31.11 -14.45 -1.76
CA THR A 246 31.06 -15.80 -2.33
C THR A 246 31.96 -15.92 -3.57
N GLY A 247 31.93 -14.93 -4.48
CA GLY A 247 32.77 -14.91 -5.69
C GLY A 247 34.27 -14.82 -5.38
N TYR A 248 34.64 -14.22 -4.25
CA TYR A 248 36.05 -14.10 -3.85
C TYR A 248 36.69 -15.41 -3.35
N LYS A 249 35.90 -16.48 -3.14
CA LYS A 249 36.39 -17.80 -2.71
C LYS A 249 37.54 -18.32 -3.58
N GLN A 250 37.47 -18.15 -4.90
CA GLN A 250 38.55 -18.57 -5.81
C GLN A 250 39.90 -17.96 -5.43
N GLN A 251 39.93 -16.69 -5.01
CA GLN A 251 41.18 -16.01 -4.64
C GLN A 251 41.80 -16.58 -3.37
N ILE A 252 40.95 -17.05 -2.45
CA ILE A 252 41.34 -17.75 -1.22
C ILE A 252 41.85 -19.16 -1.57
N ASP A 253 41.16 -19.91 -2.43
CA ASP A 253 41.60 -21.24 -2.85
C ASP A 253 42.92 -21.22 -3.65
N GLU A 254 43.17 -20.16 -4.42
CA GLU A 254 44.47 -19.92 -5.03
C GLU A 254 45.58 -19.66 -4.00
N LEU A 255 45.30 -18.90 -2.93
CA LEU A 255 46.21 -18.72 -1.80
C LEU A 255 46.48 -20.07 -1.10
N GLN A 256 45.43 -20.84 -0.80
CA GLN A 256 45.54 -22.17 -0.20
C GLN A 256 46.45 -23.08 -1.04
N LYS A 257 46.23 -23.13 -2.36
CA LYS A 257 47.02 -23.95 -3.29
C LYS A 257 48.49 -23.51 -3.33
N ARG A 258 48.77 -22.21 -3.42
CA ARG A 258 50.14 -21.67 -3.47
C ARG A 258 50.87 -21.86 -2.14
N GLY A 259 50.22 -21.58 -1.02
CA GLY A 259 50.81 -21.72 0.32
C GLY A 259 51.13 -23.19 0.66
N LYS A 260 50.23 -24.12 0.32
CA LYS A 260 50.48 -25.57 0.45
C LYS A 260 51.62 -26.06 -0.45
N MET A 261 51.89 -25.40 -1.58
CA MET A 261 53.01 -25.75 -2.48
C MET A 261 54.40 -25.49 -1.87
N LEU A 262 54.50 -24.66 -0.82
CA LEU A 262 55.78 -24.35 -0.15
C LEU A 262 56.37 -25.53 0.65
N HIS A 263 55.65 -26.65 0.78
CA HIS A 263 56.16 -27.86 1.45
C HIS A 263 57.39 -28.49 0.76
N ILE A 264 57.65 -28.13 -0.51
CA ILE A 264 58.74 -28.69 -1.31
C ILE A 264 60.12 -28.34 -0.70
N ASP A 265 60.26 -27.14 -0.14
CA ASP A 265 61.52 -26.56 0.36
C ASP A 265 61.43 -25.97 1.81
N CYS A 266 60.42 -26.37 2.57
CA CYS A 266 60.25 -26.14 4.02
C CYS A 266 60.42 -27.44 4.83
N THR A 267 60.68 -27.34 6.13
CA THR A 267 60.51 -28.48 7.05
C THR A 267 59.03 -28.72 7.42
N ALA A 268 58.73 -29.87 8.01
CA ALA A 268 57.38 -30.19 8.49
C ALA A 268 56.91 -29.20 9.58
N GLU A 269 57.79 -28.86 10.53
CA GLU A 269 57.53 -27.86 11.58
C GLU A 269 57.26 -26.48 10.97
N GLU A 270 58.07 -26.06 10.00
CA GLU A 270 57.90 -24.80 9.28
C GLU A 270 56.57 -24.69 8.54
N MET A 271 56.09 -25.80 7.96
CA MET A 271 54.77 -25.85 7.31
C MET A 271 53.60 -25.74 8.28
N THR A 272 53.75 -26.06 9.56
CA THR A 272 52.66 -25.92 10.55
C THR A 272 52.24 -24.46 10.72
N GLU A 273 53.18 -23.52 10.77
CA GLU A 273 52.88 -22.09 10.92
C GLU A 273 52.24 -21.49 9.65
N ILE A 274 52.72 -21.91 8.47
CA ILE A 274 52.13 -21.52 7.18
C ILE A 274 50.68 -22.03 7.10
N ASN A 275 50.45 -23.30 7.43
CA ASN A 275 49.11 -23.89 7.46
C ASN A 275 48.20 -23.23 8.52
N SER A 276 48.74 -22.80 9.66
CA SER A 276 47.99 -22.05 10.67
C SER A 276 47.45 -20.72 10.12
N LYS A 277 48.30 -19.92 9.46
CA LYS A 277 47.88 -18.66 8.81
C LYS A 277 46.89 -18.87 7.66
N LEU A 278 47.06 -19.93 6.89
CA LEU A 278 46.08 -20.32 5.86
C LEU A 278 44.74 -20.74 6.47
N THR A 279 44.75 -21.44 7.60
CA THR A 279 43.53 -21.86 8.31
C THR A 279 42.81 -20.67 8.95
N GLU A 280 43.55 -19.69 9.46
CA GLU A 280 42.99 -18.43 9.99
C GLU A 280 42.18 -17.69 8.91
N VAL A 281 42.71 -17.59 7.68
CA VAL A 281 42.02 -16.96 6.54
C VAL A 281 40.74 -17.72 6.16
N ASP A 282 40.80 -19.05 6.05
CA ASP A 282 39.61 -19.87 5.75
C ASP A 282 38.55 -19.74 6.86
N ASN A 283 38.96 -19.71 8.13
CA ASN A 283 38.06 -19.55 9.27
C ASN A 283 37.38 -18.16 9.28
N ARG A 284 38.15 -17.07 9.09
CA ARG A 284 37.59 -15.72 9.01
C ARG A 284 36.62 -15.57 7.85
N TYR A 285 36.95 -16.14 6.69
CA TYR A 285 36.06 -16.19 5.54
C TYR A 285 34.75 -16.95 5.84
N ALA A 286 34.83 -18.11 6.51
CA ALA A 286 33.66 -18.89 6.89
C ALA A 286 32.77 -18.15 7.91
N VAL A 287 33.36 -17.47 8.90
CA VAL A 287 32.62 -16.61 9.84
C VAL A 287 31.94 -15.46 9.10
N LEU A 288 32.67 -14.73 8.24
CA LEU A 288 32.10 -13.64 7.44
C LEU A 288 30.91 -14.10 6.57
N LEU A 289 31.01 -15.25 5.91
CA LEU A 289 29.88 -15.83 5.16
C LEU A 289 28.68 -16.15 6.06
N ASN A 290 28.92 -16.74 7.24
CA ASN A 290 27.86 -17.05 8.19
C ASN A 290 27.17 -15.78 8.70
N ASP A 291 27.94 -14.74 9.02
CA ASP A 291 27.44 -13.48 9.54
C ASP A 291 26.63 -12.73 8.47
N ILE A 292 27.09 -12.71 7.22
CA ILE A 292 26.32 -12.18 6.08
C ILE A 292 25.03 -12.99 5.87
N SER A 293 25.08 -14.33 5.90
CA SER A 293 23.89 -15.16 5.73
C SER A 293 22.86 -14.95 6.86
N THR A 294 23.34 -14.80 8.10
CA THR A 294 22.52 -14.52 9.28
C THR A 294 21.89 -13.13 9.19
N CYS A 295 22.67 -12.12 8.78
CA CYS A 295 22.22 -10.77 8.52
C CYS A 295 21.16 -10.72 7.41
N HIS A 296 21.39 -11.40 6.28
CA HIS A 296 20.44 -11.49 5.16
C HIS A 296 19.12 -12.14 5.60
N SER A 297 19.14 -13.21 6.40
CA SER A 297 17.89 -13.79 6.93
C SER A 297 17.18 -12.80 7.84
N TYR A 298 17.90 -12.21 8.80
CA TYR A 298 17.34 -11.24 9.74
C TYR A 298 16.73 -10.02 9.03
N LEU A 299 17.38 -9.50 7.98
CA LEU A 299 16.87 -8.41 7.15
C LEU A 299 15.59 -8.83 6.40
N ARG A 300 15.55 -10.03 5.81
CA ARG A 300 14.35 -10.57 5.14
C ARG A 300 13.16 -10.64 6.11
N ASP A 301 13.37 -11.22 7.29
CA ASP A 301 12.33 -11.38 8.29
C ASP A 301 11.87 -10.00 8.85
N SER A 302 12.83 -9.07 9.00
CA SER A 302 12.59 -7.68 9.40
C SER A 302 11.78 -6.87 8.39
N VAL A 303 11.92 -7.15 7.09
CA VAL A 303 11.08 -6.57 6.02
C VAL A 303 9.65 -7.06 6.13
N VAL A 304 9.44 -8.38 6.24
CA VAL A 304 8.10 -8.98 6.35
C VAL A 304 7.38 -8.44 7.59
N SER A 305 8.07 -8.40 8.74
CA SER A 305 7.49 -7.88 9.98
C SER A 305 7.12 -6.39 9.87
N ARG A 306 7.93 -5.56 9.20
CA ARG A 306 7.61 -4.14 8.93
C ARG A 306 6.42 -3.97 7.99
N ARG A 307 6.34 -4.75 6.90
CA ARG A 307 5.18 -4.70 5.97
C ARG A 307 3.89 -5.09 6.68
N ASN A 308 3.93 -6.10 7.55
CA ASN A 308 2.77 -6.47 8.37
C ASN A 308 2.39 -5.34 9.34
N PHE A 309 3.36 -4.76 10.04
CA PHE A 309 3.17 -3.63 10.94
C PHE A 309 2.56 -2.39 10.23
N GLU A 310 3.10 -2.01 9.07
CA GLU A 310 2.57 -0.93 8.22
C GLU A 310 1.13 -1.23 7.75
N SER A 311 0.83 -2.49 7.41
CA SER A 311 -0.52 -2.96 7.06
C SER A 311 -1.49 -2.89 8.24
N ASP A 312 -1.06 -3.28 9.44
CA ASP A 312 -1.89 -3.29 10.64
C ASP A 312 -2.16 -1.87 11.16
N LEU A 313 -1.19 -0.96 11.10
CA LEU A 313 -1.41 0.48 11.29
C LEU A 313 -2.47 1.02 10.33
N LEU A 314 -2.38 0.69 9.03
CA LEU A 314 -3.35 1.10 8.01
C LEU A 314 -4.76 0.56 8.28
N LYS A 315 -4.89 -0.68 8.75
CA LYS A 315 -6.19 -1.26 9.17
C LYS A 315 -6.76 -0.53 10.36
N ASN A 316 -5.94 -0.27 11.38
CA ASN A 316 -6.36 0.43 12.59
C ASN A 316 -6.82 1.86 12.29
N ASP A 317 -6.02 2.63 11.56
CA ASP A 317 -6.37 4.00 11.15
C ASP A 317 -7.60 4.05 10.24
N LYS A 318 -7.75 3.10 9.31
CA LYS A 318 -8.98 2.96 8.50
C LYS A 318 -10.21 2.71 9.37
N TRP A 319 -10.15 1.75 10.30
CA TRP A 319 -11.26 1.45 11.21
C TRP A 319 -11.58 2.63 12.13
N CYS A 320 -10.57 3.33 12.64
CA CYS A 320 -10.77 4.55 13.43
C CYS A 320 -11.52 5.59 12.61
N ARG A 321 -11.07 5.91 11.38
CA ARG A 321 -11.73 6.89 10.50
C ARG A 321 -13.17 6.50 10.13
N GLU A 322 -13.43 5.24 9.82
CA GLU A 322 -14.80 4.75 9.57
C GLU A 322 -15.70 4.81 10.81
N THR A 323 -15.13 4.54 11.99
CA THR A 323 -15.84 4.57 13.26
C THR A 323 -16.13 6.01 13.70
N GLU A 324 -15.16 6.92 13.60
CA GLU A 324 -15.37 8.36 13.82
C GLU A 324 -16.50 8.89 12.92
N MET A 325 -16.55 8.51 11.64
CA MET A 325 -17.66 8.90 10.75
C MET A 325 -19.01 8.32 11.19
N ARG A 326 -19.09 7.05 11.60
CA ARG A 326 -20.34 6.44 12.10
C ARG A 326 -20.80 7.02 13.44
N CYS A 327 -19.88 7.53 14.25
CA CYS A 327 -20.16 8.19 15.53
C CYS A 327 -20.30 9.72 15.44
N ALA A 328 -20.15 10.31 14.24
CA ALA A 328 -20.14 11.76 14.04
C ALA A 328 -21.51 12.41 14.30
N SER A 329 -22.61 11.75 13.92
CA SER A 329 -23.97 12.17 14.29
C SER A 329 -24.32 11.73 15.70
N GLU A 330 -25.03 12.57 16.44
CA GLU A 330 -25.60 12.16 17.73
C GLU A 330 -26.75 11.15 17.53
N PRO A 331 -26.97 10.22 18.48
CA PRO A 331 -28.10 9.30 18.43
C PRO A 331 -29.44 10.04 18.37
N VAL A 332 -30.37 9.57 17.54
CA VAL A 332 -31.69 10.20 17.39
C VAL A 332 -32.62 9.63 18.45
N LEU A 333 -32.62 10.25 19.63
CA LEU A 333 -33.39 9.81 20.80
C LEU A 333 -34.92 9.99 20.62
N ASP A 334 -35.35 11.00 19.86
CA ASP A 334 -36.78 11.27 19.61
C ASP A 334 -37.33 10.43 18.45
N SER A 335 -37.31 9.12 18.61
CA SER A 335 -37.75 8.17 17.58
C SER A 335 -38.57 7.02 18.15
N ALA A 336 -39.23 6.25 17.27
CA ALA A 336 -39.98 5.06 17.67
C ALA A 336 -39.07 4.04 18.38
N VAL A 337 -39.65 3.20 19.24
CA VAL A 337 -38.87 2.27 20.11
C VAL A 337 -38.02 1.33 19.26
N GLU A 338 -38.58 0.88 18.15
CA GLU A 338 -37.95 0.02 17.15
C GLU A 338 -36.68 0.67 16.57
N LEU A 339 -36.71 1.98 16.28
CA LEU A 339 -35.55 2.70 15.75
C LEU A 339 -34.46 2.92 16.81
N LEU A 340 -34.84 3.09 18.09
CA LEU A 340 -33.90 3.13 19.20
C LEU A 340 -33.24 1.77 19.43
N GLU A 341 -33.99 0.67 19.28
CA GLU A 341 -33.46 -0.69 19.33
C GLU A 341 -32.54 -1.01 18.14
N GLU A 342 -32.88 -0.56 16.92
CA GLU A 342 -32.00 -0.66 15.75
C GLU A 342 -30.67 0.10 15.96
N GLN A 343 -30.74 1.35 16.45
CA GLN A 343 -29.54 2.11 16.83
C GLN A 343 -28.73 1.38 17.90
N LEU A 344 -29.39 0.80 18.91
CA LEU A 344 -28.75 0.02 19.96
C LEU A 344 -28.02 -1.21 19.41
N VAL A 345 -28.63 -1.94 18.48
CA VAL A 345 -28.00 -3.08 17.78
C VAL A 345 -26.79 -2.61 16.96
N HIS A 346 -26.90 -1.46 16.26
CA HIS A 346 -25.80 -0.88 15.50
C HIS A 346 -24.59 -0.55 16.39
N PHE A 347 -24.77 0.21 17.47
CA PHE A 347 -23.67 0.58 18.37
C PHE A 347 -23.13 -0.64 19.14
N LYS A 348 -23.95 -1.65 19.47
CA LYS A 348 -23.46 -2.95 19.99
C LYS A 348 -22.60 -3.70 18.98
N SER A 349 -22.88 -3.59 17.68
CA SER A 349 -22.03 -4.13 16.62
C SER A 349 -20.68 -3.40 16.55
N LEU A 350 -20.69 -2.06 16.60
CA LEU A 350 -19.46 -1.26 16.65
C LEU A 350 -18.61 -1.60 17.88
N GLN A 351 -19.21 -1.75 19.07
CA GLN A 351 -18.50 -2.15 20.30
C GLN A 351 -17.85 -3.53 20.17
N LYS A 352 -18.47 -4.49 19.48
CA LYS A 352 -17.84 -5.80 19.16
C LYS A 352 -16.63 -5.62 18.26
N THR A 353 -16.70 -4.76 17.24
CA THR A 353 -15.55 -4.49 16.37
C THR A 353 -14.42 -3.78 17.11
N SER A 354 -14.72 -2.83 18.00
CA SER A 354 -13.73 -2.15 18.84
C SER A 354 -12.86 -3.15 19.61
N LYS A 355 -13.46 -4.18 20.22
CA LYS A 355 -12.72 -5.23 20.95
C LYS A 355 -11.76 -6.04 20.06
N MET A 356 -12.05 -6.16 18.76
CA MET A 356 -11.12 -6.77 17.79
C MET A 356 -9.97 -5.82 17.41
N PHE A 357 -10.25 -4.51 17.32
CA PHE A 357 -9.22 -3.51 17.08
C PHE A 357 -8.36 -3.22 18.32
N GLU A 358 -8.87 -3.45 19.54
CA GLU A 358 -8.09 -3.41 20.78
C GLU A 358 -6.95 -4.43 20.79
N SER A 359 -7.21 -5.66 20.31
CA SER A 359 -6.17 -6.69 20.21
C SER A 359 -5.19 -6.42 19.07
N LEU A 360 -5.66 -5.88 17.94
CA LEU A 360 -4.79 -5.39 16.87
C LEU A 360 -3.86 -4.26 17.37
N GLY A 361 -4.40 -3.31 18.14
CA GLY A 361 -3.63 -2.22 18.76
C GLY A 361 -2.51 -2.72 19.68
N LYS A 362 -2.75 -3.81 20.43
CA LYS A 362 -1.70 -4.47 21.24
C LYS A 362 -0.63 -5.13 20.38
N VAL A 363 -1.02 -5.83 19.31
CA VAL A 363 -0.07 -6.42 18.34
C VAL A 363 0.79 -5.34 17.67
N ILE A 364 0.20 -4.19 17.33
CA ILE A 364 0.91 -3.01 16.81
C ILE A 364 1.91 -2.49 17.86
N GLU A 365 1.50 -2.32 19.13
CA GLU A 365 2.38 -1.86 20.21
C GLU A 365 3.54 -2.84 20.49
N GLU A 366 3.28 -4.14 20.57
CA GLU A 366 4.29 -5.19 20.74
C GLU A 366 5.26 -5.25 19.55
N THR A 367 4.74 -5.19 18.32
CA THR A 367 5.57 -5.26 17.11
C THR A 367 6.44 -4.00 16.97
N GLY A 368 5.88 -2.81 17.13
CA GLY A 368 6.62 -1.55 17.05
C GLY A 368 7.67 -1.39 18.17
N THR A 369 7.37 -1.85 19.39
CA THR A 369 8.37 -1.88 20.47
C THR A 369 9.49 -2.88 20.20
N SER A 370 9.22 -4.01 19.54
CA SER A 370 10.24 -4.99 19.15
C SER A 370 11.29 -4.43 18.17
N PHE A 371 10.91 -3.46 17.32
CA PHE A 371 11.84 -2.82 16.37
C PHE A 371 12.82 -1.86 17.07
N ARG A 372 12.37 -1.20 18.15
CA ARG A 372 13.06 -0.09 18.82
C ARG A 372 14.53 -0.33 19.19
N PRO A 373 15.00 -1.53 19.60
CA PRO A 373 16.42 -1.76 19.92
C PRO A 373 17.36 -1.60 18.72
N LYS A 374 16.92 -1.95 17.50
CA LYS A 374 17.73 -1.87 16.27
C LYS A 374 17.35 -0.73 15.33
N LEU A 375 16.39 0.12 15.70
CA LEU A 375 16.09 1.33 14.94
C LEU A 375 17.20 2.38 15.10
N VAL A 376 17.41 3.21 14.08
CA VAL A 376 18.19 4.45 14.19
C VAL A 376 17.50 5.41 15.17
N GLU A 377 18.27 6.21 15.94
CA GLU A 377 17.72 7.08 17.01
C GLU A 377 16.57 8.00 16.55
N GLU A 378 16.67 8.59 15.35
CA GLU A 378 15.59 9.39 14.73
C GLU A 378 14.27 8.61 14.65
N ASP A 379 14.37 7.36 14.18
CA ASP A 379 13.22 6.48 13.96
C ASP A 379 12.68 5.89 15.27
N LYS A 380 13.48 5.82 16.35
CA LYS A 380 12.99 5.43 17.68
C LYS A 380 11.96 6.44 18.22
N LEU A 381 12.17 7.73 17.96
CA LEU A 381 11.22 8.78 18.35
C LEU A 381 9.97 8.72 17.46
N ASN A 382 10.14 8.60 16.14
CA ASN A 382 9.03 8.46 15.20
C ASN A 382 8.15 7.24 15.54
N MET A 383 8.76 6.09 15.82
CA MET A 383 8.06 4.89 16.25
C MET A 383 7.24 5.13 17.53
N ALA A 384 7.82 5.77 18.55
CA ALA A 384 7.09 6.08 19.78
C ALA A 384 5.89 7.01 19.52
N GLN A 385 6.01 7.99 18.62
CA GLN A 385 4.92 8.88 18.26
C GLN A 385 3.83 8.18 17.42
N GLN A 386 4.20 7.29 16.48
CA GLN A 386 3.23 6.52 15.70
C GLN A 386 2.39 5.58 16.58
N LEU A 387 3.03 4.86 17.51
CA LEU A 387 2.31 4.00 18.47
C LEU A 387 1.38 4.83 19.36
N LYS A 388 1.84 5.98 19.85
CA LYS A 388 1.03 6.90 20.64
C LYS A 388 -0.19 7.40 19.86
N ASN A 389 0.01 7.89 18.63
CA ASN A 389 -1.07 8.41 17.79
C ASN A 389 -2.12 7.33 17.49
N ALA A 390 -1.69 6.12 17.10
CA ALA A 390 -2.59 5.01 16.79
C ALA A 390 -3.43 4.60 18.01
N ARG A 391 -2.84 4.64 19.21
CA ARG A 391 -3.54 4.40 20.48
C ARG A 391 -4.54 5.52 20.81
N GLU A 392 -4.13 6.78 20.73
CA GLU A 392 -5.00 7.93 21.02
C GLU A 392 -6.18 8.02 20.05
N GLN A 393 -6.01 7.65 18.78
CA GLN A 393 -7.10 7.51 17.81
C GLN A 393 -8.06 6.37 18.18
N TYR A 394 -7.53 5.18 18.50
CA TYR A 394 -8.34 4.03 18.92
C TYR A 394 -9.14 4.33 20.19
N ASP A 395 -8.48 4.87 21.23
CA ASP A 395 -9.11 5.18 22.52
C ASP A 395 -10.25 6.21 22.35
N ARG A 396 -10.07 7.20 21.46
CA ARG A 396 -11.14 8.15 21.12
C ARG A 396 -12.35 7.46 20.48
N CYS A 397 -12.13 6.54 19.54
CA CYS A 397 -13.20 5.78 18.89
C CYS A 397 -13.95 4.90 19.89
N ALA A 398 -13.21 4.19 20.75
CA ALA A 398 -13.77 3.34 21.79
C ALA A 398 -14.62 4.13 22.79
N ASN A 399 -14.14 5.30 23.23
CA ASN A 399 -14.89 6.21 24.12
C ASN A 399 -16.16 6.73 23.44
N LEU A 400 -16.08 7.21 22.19
CA LEU A 400 -17.25 7.69 21.43
C LEU A 400 -18.33 6.59 21.27
N ILE A 401 -17.94 5.36 20.92
CA ILE A 401 -18.87 4.22 20.87
C ILE A 401 -19.52 4.02 22.25
N GLN A 402 -18.72 4.04 23.32
CA GLN A 402 -19.20 3.78 24.67
C GLN A 402 -20.15 4.86 25.20
N GLU A 403 -19.88 6.13 24.88
CA GLU A 403 -20.76 7.27 25.17
C GLU A 403 -22.09 7.15 24.41
N ARG A 404 -22.05 6.95 23.08
CA ARG A 404 -23.28 6.80 22.28
C ARG A 404 -24.12 5.61 22.71
N LEU A 405 -23.47 4.47 23.01
CA LEU A 405 -24.13 3.28 23.51
C LEU A 405 -24.84 3.55 24.84
N GLN A 406 -24.19 4.20 25.80
CA GLN A 406 -24.79 4.55 27.10
C GLN A 406 -26.01 5.48 26.94
N CYS A 407 -25.93 6.48 26.05
CA CYS A 407 -27.08 7.35 25.76
C CYS A 407 -28.29 6.55 25.23
N ILE A 408 -28.07 5.64 24.28
CA ILE A 408 -29.16 4.84 23.68
C ILE A 408 -29.71 3.82 24.69
N GLU A 409 -28.85 3.14 25.45
CA GLU A 409 -29.29 2.17 26.49
C GLU A 409 -30.12 2.85 27.58
N ALA A 410 -29.72 4.06 28.01
CA ALA A 410 -30.51 4.85 28.95
C ALA A 410 -31.84 5.31 28.34
N ALA A 411 -31.86 5.70 27.06
CA ALA A 411 -33.09 6.11 26.38
C ALA A 411 -34.08 4.95 26.22
N VAL A 412 -33.64 3.79 25.73
CA VAL A 412 -34.46 2.58 25.61
C VAL A 412 -35.01 2.14 26.97
N SER A 413 -34.18 2.14 28.02
CA SER A 413 -34.63 1.79 29.37
C SER A 413 -35.69 2.76 29.91
N ALA A 414 -35.47 4.07 29.75
CA ALA A 414 -36.43 5.09 30.18
C ALA A 414 -37.75 5.00 29.42
N ARG A 415 -37.69 4.69 28.12
CA ARG A 415 -38.86 4.52 27.25
C ARG A 415 -39.71 3.34 27.67
N SER A 416 -39.10 2.17 27.89
CA SER A 416 -39.81 0.96 28.34
C SER A 416 -40.45 1.13 29.73
N GLU A 417 -39.80 1.84 30.66
CA GLU A 417 -40.39 2.16 31.96
C GLU A 417 -41.57 3.14 31.83
N THR A 418 -41.50 4.08 30.88
CA THR A 418 -42.55 5.06 30.64
C THR A 418 -43.76 4.43 29.97
N GLU A 419 -43.56 3.56 28.97
CA GLU A 419 -44.63 2.82 28.30
C GLU A 419 -45.49 2.04 29.30
N GLU A 420 -44.85 1.38 30.28
CA GLU A 420 -45.57 0.61 31.29
C GLU A 420 -46.46 1.52 32.17
N LYS A 421 -45.94 2.68 32.62
CA LYS A 421 -46.72 3.66 33.39
C LYS A 421 -47.87 4.27 32.58
N ILE A 422 -47.63 4.55 31.28
CA ILE A 422 -48.66 5.02 30.33
C ILE A 422 -49.76 3.96 30.16
N ARG A 423 -49.38 2.68 30.04
CA ARG A 423 -50.28 1.54 29.89
C ARG A 423 -51.13 1.32 31.15
N GLU A 424 -50.52 1.37 32.34
CA GLU A 424 -51.24 1.30 33.61
C GLU A 424 -52.27 2.43 33.77
N ALA A 425 -51.87 3.68 33.49
CA ALA A 425 -52.76 4.83 33.58
C ALA A 425 -53.90 4.81 32.55
N SER A 426 -53.62 4.38 31.32
CA SER A 426 -54.64 4.24 30.28
C SER A 426 -55.72 3.22 30.67
N ASN A 427 -55.31 2.03 31.15
CA ASN A 427 -56.23 0.99 31.61
C ASN A 427 -57.06 1.45 32.83
N TRP A 428 -56.45 2.23 33.74
CA TRP A 428 -57.15 2.76 34.91
C TRP A 428 -58.21 3.80 34.52
N ILE A 429 -57.88 4.73 33.62
CA ILE A 429 -58.80 5.73 33.05
C ILE A 429 -59.95 5.04 32.32
N GLU A 430 -59.66 4.05 31.46
CA GLU A 430 -60.69 3.29 30.73
C GLU A 430 -61.65 2.58 31.70
N ASN A 431 -61.13 1.97 32.78
CA ASN A 431 -61.98 1.35 33.80
C ASN A 431 -62.94 2.37 34.45
N ILE A 432 -62.44 3.55 34.86
CA ILE A 432 -63.27 4.62 35.43
C ILE A 432 -64.31 5.13 34.41
N GLU A 433 -63.92 5.32 33.14
CA GLU A 433 -64.86 5.65 32.07
C GLU A 433 -65.98 4.61 31.92
N THR A 434 -65.67 3.30 32.00
CA THR A 434 -66.70 2.26 31.90
C THR A 434 -67.64 2.26 33.10
N GLU A 435 -67.16 2.50 34.32
CA GLU A 435 -68.02 2.63 35.50
C GLU A 435 -68.94 3.87 35.38
N LEU A 436 -68.43 4.99 34.89
CA LEU A 436 -69.24 6.19 34.64
C LEU A 436 -70.28 5.97 33.53
N LYS A 437 -69.93 5.26 32.45
CA LYS A 437 -70.85 4.84 31.38
C LYS A 437 -71.92 3.84 31.87
N LYS A 438 -71.68 3.10 32.96
CA LYS A 438 -72.67 2.24 33.63
C LYS A 438 -73.59 3.05 34.56
N LEU A 439 -73.03 3.94 35.38
CA LEU A 439 -73.78 4.73 36.35
C LEU A 439 -74.68 5.79 35.69
N SER A 440 -74.23 6.40 34.60
CA SER A 440 -75.05 7.34 33.80
C SER A 440 -76.31 6.72 33.17
N LYS A 441 -76.43 5.38 33.16
CA LYS A 441 -77.63 4.62 32.76
C LYS A 441 -78.47 4.13 33.93
N GLN A 442 -78.06 4.41 35.18
CA GLN A 442 -78.75 4.03 36.41
C GLN A 442 -79.31 5.30 37.07
N SER A 443 -80.27 5.96 36.42
CA SER A 443 -81.08 6.99 37.09
C SER A 443 -82.32 6.31 37.66
N GLY A 444 -82.54 6.38 38.97
CA GLY A 444 -83.68 5.75 39.64
C GLY A 444 -84.78 6.76 39.96
N ILE A 445 -86.03 6.30 39.90
CA ILE A 445 -87.22 7.14 40.10
C ILE A 445 -87.45 7.43 41.61
N ASP A 446 -86.83 6.65 42.51
CA ASP A 446 -86.94 6.79 43.97
C ASP A 446 -85.71 7.45 44.63
N VAL A 447 -85.95 8.13 45.75
CA VAL A 447 -84.95 8.82 46.58
C VAL A 447 -83.82 7.88 47.00
N THR A 448 -84.14 6.63 47.35
CA THR A 448 -83.14 5.65 47.81
C THR A 448 -82.23 5.15 46.68
N ASP A 449 -82.73 5.13 45.44
CA ASP A 449 -81.91 4.84 44.26
C ASP A 449 -80.98 6.01 43.94
N GLY A 450 -81.47 7.26 44.06
CA GLY A 450 -80.68 8.48 43.88
C GLY A 450 -79.53 8.61 44.89
N GLU A 451 -79.78 8.31 46.16
CA GLU A 451 -78.75 8.26 47.23
C GLU A 451 -77.67 7.22 46.92
N ARG A 452 -78.07 6.00 46.54
CA ARG A 452 -77.14 4.91 46.17
C ARG A 452 -76.30 5.23 44.93
N VAL A 453 -76.87 5.96 43.96
CA VAL A 453 -76.14 6.39 42.77
C VAL A 453 -75.15 7.51 43.11
N LEU A 454 -75.56 8.47 43.95
CA LEU A 454 -74.67 9.51 44.47
C LEU A 454 -73.46 8.90 45.20
N GLU A 455 -73.69 7.97 46.15
CA GLU A 455 -72.64 7.25 46.91
C GLU A 455 -71.57 6.64 45.99
N LYS A 456 -71.99 6.00 44.89
CA LYS A 456 -71.05 5.43 43.90
C LYS A 456 -70.25 6.50 43.14
N PHE A 457 -70.88 7.62 42.78
CA PHE A 457 -70.13 8.76 42.20
C PHE A 457 -69.18 9.40 43.23
N GLU A 458 -69.50 9.38 44.53
CA GLU A 458 -68.60 9.85 45.58
C GLU A 458 -67.36 8.95 45.69
N ALA A 459 -67.55 7.62 45.71
CA ALA A 459 -66.48 6.63 45.72
C ALA A 459 -65.56 6.70 44.47
N ILE A 460 -66.11 7.02 43.29
CA ILE A 460 -65.30 7.31 42.09
C ILE A 460 -64.52 8.62 42.28
N GLY A 461 -65.11 9.65 42.88
CA GLY A 461 -64.43 10.92 43.21
C GLY A 461 -63.27 10.74 44.21
N GLU A 462 -63.43 9.86 45.20
CA GLU A 462 -62.34 9.45 46.09
C GLU A 462 -61.26 8.68 45.35
N SER A 463 -61.64 7.75 44.46
CA SER A 463 -60.71 6.98 43.64
C SER A 463 -59.86 7.87 42.72
N LEU A 464 -60.46 8.89 42.10
CA LEU A 464 -59.75 9.94 41.35
C LEU A 464 -58.78 10.72 42.26
N SER A 465 -59.23 11.11 43.46
CA SER A 465 -58.38 11.83 44.42
C SER A 465 -57.16 11.00 44.90
N ILE A 466 -57.33 9.67 45.02
CA ILE A 466 -56.24 8.73 45.36
C ILE A 466 -55.25 8.57 44.19
N TYR A 467 -55.71 8.65 42.94
CA TYR A 467 -54.86 8.46 41.75
C TYR A 467 -54.12 9.74 41.29
N GLN A 468 -54.55 10.91 41.76
CA GLN A 468 -53.91 12.22 41.50
C GLN A 468 -52.37 12.25 41.63
N PRO A 469 -51.73 11.61 42.64
CA PRO A 469 -50.27 11.62 42.76
C PRO A 469 -49.57 10.87 41.62
N THR A 470 -50.18 9.79 41.11
CA THR A 470 -49.65 9.01 39.98
C THR A 470 -49.62 9.84 38.70
N VAL A 471 -50.69 10.58 38.41
CA VAL A 471 -50.76 11.52 37.27
C VAL A 471 -49.74 12.66 37.44
N THR A 472 -49.52 13.11 38.68
CA THR A 472 -48.50 14.14 38.99
C THR A 472 -47.09 13.62 38.73
N GLN A 473 -46.78 12.37 39.09
CA GLN A 473 -45.50 11.72 38.78
C GLN A 473 -45.30 11.51 37.28
N LEU A 474 -46.35 11.08 36.57
CA LEU A 474 -46.32 10.97 35.10
C LEU A 474 -45.98 12.33 34.45
N ASN A 475 -46.57 13.44 34.90
CA ASN A 475 -46.23 14.77 34.36
C ASN A 475 -44.78 15.18 34.64
N GLN A 476 -44.21 14.81 35.80
CA GLN A 476 -42.77 15.02 36.08
C GLN A 476 -41.87 14.19 35.15
N GLU A 477 -42.26 12.95 34.84
CA GLU A 477 -41.57 12.14 33.83
C GLU A 477 -41.71 12.73 32.42
N SER A 478 -42.87 13.29 32.07
CA SER A 478 -43.09 13.99 30.80
C SER A 478 -42.14 15.18 30.61
N GLU A 479 -41.96 16.02 31.62
CA GLU A 479 -40.96 17.10 31.61
C GLU A 479 -39.52 16.55 31.47
N ARG A 480 -39.18 15.47 32.20
CA ARG A 480 -37.85 14.83 32.12
C ARG A 480 -37.58 14.28 30.72
N LEU A 481 -38.56 13.63 30.10
CA LEU A 481 -38.48 13.05 28.76
C LEU A 481 -38.34 14.14 27.70
N HIS A 482 -39.09 15.24 27.82
CA HIS A 482 -38.94 16.40 26.94
C HIS A 482 -37.52 16.99 27.01
N ASN A 483 -36.98 17.17 28.22
CA ASN A 483 -35.61 17.64 28.42
C ASN A 483 -34.53 16.66 27.92
N SER A 484 -34.84 15.36 27.81
CA SER A 484 -33.95 14.34 27.24
C SER A 484 -34.10 14.13 25.73
N GLY A 485 -34.98 14.88 25.07
CA GLY A 485 -35.26 14.72 23.63
C GLY A 485 -36.08 13.46 23.31
N GLN A 486 -37.08 13.13 24.12
CA GLN A 486 -38.05 12.05 23.87
C GLN A 486 -39.48 12.61 23.96
N SER A 487 -39.88 13.40 22.96
CA SER A 487 -41.13 14.19 23.01
C SER A 487 -42.39 13.36 22.74
N ILE A 488 -42.27 12.20 22.07
CA ILE A 488 -43.40 11.37 21.67
C ILE A 488 -44.20 10.84 22.88
N ASP A 489 -43.55 10.30 23.91
CA ASP A 489 -44.25 9.82 25.11
C ASP A 489 -44.70 10.96 26.02
N ALA A 490 -43.96 12.08 26.05
CA ALA A 490 -44.37 13.27 26.77
C ALA A 490 -45.76 13.76 26.30
N ARG A 491 -46.05 13.71 24.98
CA ARG A 491 -47.38 14.01 24.44
C ARG A 491 -48.45 13.02 24.93
N ARG A 492 -48.18 11.71 24.90
CA ARG A 492 -49.14 10.67 25.35
C ARG A 492 -49.49 10.83 26.83
N ILE A 493 -48.52 11.24 27.65
CA ILE A 493 -48.74 11.56 29.07
C ILE A 493 -49.64 12.80 29.22
N VAL A 494 -49.44 13.84 28.41
CA VAL A 494 -50.33 15.02 28.41
C VAL A 494 -51.76 14.61 28.05
N ASP A 495 -51.96 13.78 27.03
CA ASP A 495 -53.29 13.31 26.63
C ASP A 495 -53.98 12.51 27.77
N ILE A 496 -53.23 11.68 28.50
CA ILE A 496 -53.70 10.97 29.71
C ILE A 496 -54.09 11.94 30.82
N THR A 497 -53.26 12.94 31.10
CA THR A 497 -53.54 13.98 32.09
C THR A 497 -54.81 14.76 31.75
N THR A 498 -54.98 15.19 30.49
CA THR A 498 -56.19 15.90 30.05
C THR A 498 -57.44 15.01 30.14
N LYS A 499 -57.36 13.71 29.81
CA LYS A 499 -58.48 12.77 30.03
C LYS A 499 -58.82 12.64 31.51
N PHE A 500 -57.84 12.56 32.39
CA PHE A 500 -58.03 12.50 33.84
C PHE A 500 -58.71 13.77 34.38
N GLU A 501 -58.27 14.95 33.96
CA GLU A 501 -58.88 16.24 34.32
C GLU A 501 -60.35 16.32 33.85
N ILE A 502 -60.63 15.93 32.60
CA ILE A 502 -62.00 15.87 32.06
C ILE A 502 -62.88 14.91 32.87
N LEU A 503 -62.35 13.75 33.30
CA LEU A 503 -63.09 12.82 34.17
C LEU A 503 -63.39 13.42 35.54
N GLN A 504 -62.44 14.14 36.13
CA GLN A 504 -62.62 14.83 37.41
C GLN A 504 -63.73 15.89 37.32
N ASP A 505 -63.75 16.67 36.23
CA ASP A 505 -64.82 17.64 35.95
C ASP A 505 -66.17 16.97 35.68
N GLN A 506 -66.21 15.87 34.91
CA GLN A 506 -67.45 15.12 34.67
C GLN A 506 -68.03 14.53 35.96
N VAL A 507 -67.22 13.91 36.81
CA VAL A 507 -67.66 13.32 38.08
C VAL A 507 -68.15 14.41 39.03
N THR A 508 -67.43 15.53 39.16
CA THR A 508 -67.87 16.62 40.03
C THR A 508 -69.13 17.32 39.51
N HIS A 509 -69.33 17.40 38.19
CA HIS A 509 -70.57 17.90 37.59
C HIS A 509 -71.75 16.95 37.86
N GLN A 510 -71.61 15.65 37.62
CA GLN A 510 -72.69 14.68 37.84
C GLN A 510 -73.07 14.57 39.32
N ARG A 511 -72.10 14.56 40.26
CA ARG A 511 -72.37 14.64 41.71
C ARG A 511 -73.22 15.86 42.06
N LYS A 512 -72.89 17.04 41.54
CA LYS A 512 -73.67 18.28 41.77
C LYS A 512 -75.07 18.19 41.17
N LYS A 513 -75.22 17.62 39.98
CA LYS A 513 -76.52 17.42 39.32
C LYS A 513 -77.42 16.50 40.16
N ILE A 514 -76.95 15.29 40.45
CA ILE A 514 -77.72 14.27 41.18
C ILE A 514 -78.05 14.74 42.60
N HIS A 515 -77.12 15.42 43.28
CA HIS A 515 -77.38 16.01 44.59
C HIS A 515 -78.48 17.09 44.55
N LYS A 516 -78.53 17.94 43.51
CA LYS A 516 -79.61 18.91 43.32
C LYS A 516 -80.96 18.22 43.10
N GLU A 517 -80.99 17.19 42.25
CA GLU A 517 -82.20 16.40 41.95
C GLU A 517 -82.74 15.68 43.19
N LEU A 518 -81.86 15.05 43.97
CA LEU A 518 -82.19 14.36 45.21
C LEU A 518 -82.81 15.30 46.25
N VAL A 519 -82.22 16.49 46.45
CA VAL A 519 -82.78 17.51 47.35
C VAL A 519 -84.18 17.94 46.91
N LEU A 520 -84.44 18.03 45.60
CA LEU A 520 -85.76 18.39 45.08
C LEU A 520 -86.79 17.25 45.25
N GLN A 521 -86.39 15.99 45.08
CA GLN A 521 -87.25 14.82 45.36
C GLN A 521 -87.60 14.71 46.85
N GLN A 522 -86.63 14.88 47.75
CA GLN A 522 -86.87 14.90 49.21
C GLN A 522 -87.86 16.02 49.59
N GLN A 523 -87.75 17.20 48.97
CA GLN A 523 -88.68 18.32 49.16
C GLN A 523 -90.08 18.10 48.58
N TYR A 524 -90.25 17.23 47.58
CA TYR A 524 -91.55 16.81 47.07
C TYR A 524 -92.24 15.84 48.03
N GLN A 525 -91.51 14.80 48.47
CA GLN A 525 -92.03 13.77 49.37
C GLN A 525 -92.59 14.36 50.67
N SER A 526 -91.86 15.28 51.31
CA SER A 526 -92.31 15.97 52.53
C SER A 526 -93.61 16.78 52.36
N GLN A 527 -93.89 17.33 51.17
CA GLN A 527 -95.16 18.03 50.90
C GLN A 527 -96.31 17.08 50.54
N SER A 528 -96.03 15.95 49.86
CA SER A 528 -97.00 14.89 49.61
C SER A 528 -97.60 14.37 50.94
N GLU A 529 -96.74 14.06 51.91
CA GLU A 529 -97.13 13.56 53.23
C GLU A 529 -97.99 14.56 54.03
N HIS A 530 -97.72 15.87 53.87
CA HIS A 530 -98.52 16.92 54.51
C HIS A 530 -99.96 16.99 53.95
N ILE A 531 -100.11 16.88 52.63
CA ILE A 531 -101.41 16.86 51.96
C ILE A 531 -102.20 15.58 52.29
N GLU A 532 -101.53 14.43 52.31
CA GLU A 532 -102.10 13.14 52.74
C GLU A 532 -102.72 13.22 54.15
N SER A 533 -102.06 13.93 55.07
CA SER A 533 -102.55 14.17 56.43
C SER A 533 -103.86 14.99 56.47
N LEU A 534 -103.93 16.09 55.71
CA LEU A 534 -105.11 16.97 55.65
C LEU A 534 -106.34 16.26 55.03
N LEU A 535 -106.13 15.45 54.00
CA LEU A 535 -107.21 14.66 53.37
C LEU A 535 -107.76 13.58 54.30
N SER A 536 -106.91 12.97 55.13
CA SER A 536 -107.34 12.03 56.16
C SER A 536 -108.24 12.70 57.21
N GLU A 537 -107.95 13.95 57.60
CA GLU A 537 -108.79 14.72 58.53
C GLU A 537 -110.18 15.02 57.93
N CYS A 538 -110.24 15.37 56.64
CA CYS A 538 -111.50 15.62 55.93
C CYS A 538 -112.37 14.36 55.85
N LYS A 539 -111.75 13.19 55.64
CA LYS A 539 -112.44 11.89 55.58
C LYS A 539 -113.12 11.52 56.91
N GLY A 540 -112.42 11.70 58.05
CA GLY A 540 -113.00 11.43 59.38
C GLY A 540 -114.17 12.36 59.76
N ASN A 541 -114.24 13.56 59.17
CA ASN A 541 -115.37 14.47 59.33
C ASN A 541 -116.59 14.06 58.48
N LEU A 542 -116.39 13.39 57.33
CA LEU A 542 -117.47 12.91 56.47
C LEU A 542 -118.26 11.75 57.10
N GLU A 543 -117.60 10.86 57.84
CA GLU A 543 -118.22 9.66 58.43
C GLU A 543 -119.19 9.98 59.59
N ASN A 544 -119.02 11.13 60.26
CA ASN A 544 -119.92 11.58 61.33
C ASN A 544 -121.21 12.27 60.85
N VAL A 545 -121.38 12.49 59.53
CA VAL A 545 -122.53 13.23 58.98
C VAL A 545 -123.83 12.44 59.09
N ASP A 546 -123.83 11.11 58.99
CA ASP A 546 -125.05 10.30 58.88
C ASP A 546 -125.96 10.36 60.14
N HIS A 547 -125.45 10.76 61.32
CA HIS A 547 -126.19 10.83 62.59
C HIS A 547 -126.76 12.21 63.00
N GLN A 548 -126.51 13.28 62.25
CA GLN A 548 -127.03 14.62 62.56
C GLN A 548 -128.47 14.84 62.03
N GLU A 549 -129.23 15.75 62.67
CA GLU A 549 -130.53 16.19 62.15
C GLU A 549 -130.36 17.04 60.88
N THR A 550 -131.40 17.11 60.05
CA THR A 550 -131.34 17.60 58.66
C THR A 550 -130.92 19.06 58.49
N GLY A 551 -130.99 19.89 59.55
CA GLY A 551 -130.46 21.26 59.56
C GLY A 551 -128.95 21.36 59.85
N GLU A 552 -128.37 20.39 60.54
CA GLU A 552 -126.93 20.37 60.86
C GLU A 552 -126.11 19.60 59.83
N LYS A 553 -126.68 18.54 59.22
CA LYS A 553 -126.09 17.85 58.05
C LYS A 553 -125.67 18.81 56.94
N MET A 554 -126.45 19.87 56.70
CA MET A 554 -126.16 20.89 55.69
C MET A 554 -125.08 21.90 56.11
N LYS A 555 -124.73 21.99 57.41
CA LYS A 555 -123.64 22.83 57.93
C LYS A 555 -122.31 22.08 58.00
N THR A 556 -122.29 20.83 58.45
CA THR A 556 -121.08 19.99 58.47
C THR A 556 -120.54 19.76 57.05
N LEU A 557 -121.42 19.45 56.09
CA LEU A 557 -121.04 19.36 54.66
C LEU A 557 -120.49 20.69 54.10
N LYS A 558 -120.86 21.84 54.67
CA LYS A 558 -120.37 23.16 54.25
C LYS A 558 -119.00 23.50 54.86
N MET A 559 -118.80 23.23 56.15
CA MET A 559 -117.49 23.36 56.81
C MET A 559 -116.43 22.44 56.18
N ILE A 560 -116.82 21.24 55.75
CA ILE A 560 -115.97 20.32 54.99
C ILE A 560 -115.59 20.93 53.62
N THR A 561 -116.51 21.68 52.98
CA THR A 561 -116.23 22.38 51.71
C THR A 561 -115.19 23.49 51.89
N ASP A 562 -115.21 24.23 53.01
CA ASP A 562 -114.26 25.32 53.27
C ASP A 562 -112.81 24.82 53.46
N LYS A 563 -112.60 23.67 54.14
CA LYS A 563 -111.27 23.05 54.30
C LYS A 563 -110.64 22.59 52.98
N PHE A 564 -111.44 22.24 51.97
CA PHE A 564 -110.89 21.88 50.66
C PHE A 564 -110.19 23.05 49.94
N MET A 565 -110.53 24.31 50.25
CA MET A 565 -109.83 25.46 49.64
C MET A 565 -108.40 25.67 50.17
N GLU A 566 -108.09 25.20 51.39
CA GLU A 566 -106.72 25.23 51.93
C GLU A 566 -105.84 24.16 51.26
N ALA A 567 -106.42 22.99 50.96
CA ALA A 567 -105.76 21.95 50.18
C ALA A 567 -105.42 22.42 48.75
N ASP A 568 -106.33 23.14 48.09
CA ASP A 568 -106.11 23.70 46.74
C ASP A 568 -104.85 24.57 46.68
N THR A 569 -104.56 25.40 47.70
CA THR A 569 -103.32 26.20 47.74
C THR A 569 -102.04 25.37 47.91
N LEU A 570 -102.08 24.24 48.60
CA LEU A 570 -100.92 23.35 48.75
C LEU A 570 -100.68 22.52 47.49
N PHE A 571 -101.74 22.11 46.79
CA PHE A 571 -101.62 21.44 45.49
C PHE A 571 -100.90 22.28 44.44
N ILE A 572 -101.06 23.62 44.44
CA ILE A 572 -100.33 24.52 43.52
C ILE A 572 -98.81 24.46 43.75
N GLN A 573 -98.37 24.44 45.01
CA GLN A 573 -96.94 24.36 45.34
C GLN A 573 -96.34 22.98 45.01
N LEU A 574 -97.14 21.92 45.14
CA LEU A 574 -96.75 20.58 44.74
C LEU A 574 -96.62 20.47 43.21
N ASP A 575 -97.52 21.11 42.45
CA ASP A 575 -97.49 21.14 40.98
C ASP A 575 -96.22 21.82 40.43
N ASP A 576 -95.79 22.94 41.02
CA ASP A 576 -94.55 23.65 40.65
C ASP A 576 -93.30 22.79 40.85
N LYS A 577 -93.21 22.03 41.96
CA LYS A 577 -92.11 21.07 42.17
C LYS A 577 -92.14 19.90 41.19
N VAL A 578 -93.32 19.37 40.86
CA VAL A 578 -93.47 18.33 39.82
C VAL A 578 -93.06 18.87 38.45
N GLN A 579 -93.37 20.14 38.13
CA GLN A 579 -92.91 20.78 36.90
C GLN A 579 -91.39 20.96 36.87
N GLN A 580 -90.76 21.39 37.98
CA GLN A 580 -89.29 21.53 38.05
C GLN A 580 -88.57 20.19 37.91
N LEU A 581 -89.08 19.11 38.53
CA LEU A 581 -88.56 17.74 38.34
C LEU A 581 -88.74 17.24 36.89
N ALA A 582 -89.87 17.54 36.25
CA ALA A 582 -90.14 17.14 34.87
C ALA A 582 -89.35 17.94 33.81
N VAL A 583 -88.87 19.14 34.15
CA VAL A 583 -87.97 19.93 33.28
C VAL A 583 -86.53 19.41 33.35
N ASP A 584 -86.06 19.02 34.54
CA ASP A 584 -84.69 18.52 34.72
C ASP A 584 -84.49 17.06 34.23
N ASN A 585 -85.55 16.22 34.19
CA ASN A 585 -85.54 14.88 33.57
C ASN A 585 -86.73 14.66 32.62
N PRO A 586 -86.55 14.83 31.29
CA PRO A 586 -87.60 14.60 30.29
C PRO A 586 -87.75 13.15 29.82
N ASN A 587 -86.82 12.26 30.17
CA ASN A 587 -86.82 10.84 29.81
C ASN A 587 -86.98 9.99 31.09
N GLU A 588 -87.89 9.02 31.04
CA GLU A 588 -88.34 8.16 32.16
C GLU A 588 -89.22 8.87 33.21
N ASP A 589 -90.52 8.79 32.95
CA ASP A 589 -91.59 8.71 33.95
C ASP A 589 -91.56 9.70 35.13
N ALA A 590 -91.78 10.97 34.79
CA ALA A 590 -92.53 11.87 35.68
C ALA A 590 -94.00 11.41 35.90
N ASN A 591 -94.46 10.39 35.16
CA ASN A 591 -95.83 9.88 35.22
C ASN A 591 -96.23 9.33 36.61
N PRO A 592 -95.46 8.50 37.36
CA PRO A 592 -95.87 8.02 38.68
C PRO A 592 -95.93 9.14 39.73
N LEU A 593 -95.05 10.15 39.66
CA LEU A 593 -95.12 11.33 40.53
C LEU A 593 -96.35 12.19 40.19
N ARG A 594 -96.59 12.43 38.90
CA ARG A 594 -97.78 13.13 38.40
C ARG A 594 -99.07 12.35 38.68
N THR A 595 -99.03 11.02 38.64
CA THR A 595 -100.15 10.11 38.95
C THR A 595 -100.39 10.10 40.44
N LYS A 596 -99.37 10.01 41.32
CA LYS A 596 -99.56 10.16 42.77
C LYS A 596 -100.10 11.55 43.13
N CYS A 597 -99.60 12.62 42.51
CA CYS A 597 -100.15 13.96 42.66
C CYS A 597 -101.62 14.04 42.17
N GLN A 598 -101.93 13.37 41.06
CA GLN A 598 -103.28 13.27 40.53
C GLN A 598 -104.18 12.37 41.40
N ASP A 599 -103.67 11.30 42.00
CA ASP A 599 -104.38 10.40 42.93
C ASP A 599 -104.70 11.12 44.23
N LEU A 600 -103.85 12.04 44.69
CA LEU A 600 -104.14 12.94 45.81
C LEU A 600 -105.21 13.99 45.43
N LYS A 601 -105.16 14.54 44.21
CA LYS A 601 -106.24 15.38 43.67
C LYS A 601 -107.55 14.59 43.44
N ASP A 602 -107.46 13.32 43.04
CA ASP A 602 -108.58 12.44 42.71
C ASP A 602 -109.18 11.80 43.98
N THR A 603 -108.41 11.62 45.05
CA THR A 603 -108.95 11.26 46.38
C THR A 603 -109.60 12.46 47.06
N ALA A 604 -109.04 13.67 46.90
CA ALA A 604 -109.74 14.91 47.27
C ALA A 604 -111.04 15.08 46.46
N CYS A 605 -110.97 14.85 45.14
CA CYS A 605 -112.13 14.87 44.26
C CYS A 605 -113.10 13.73 44.54
N TYR A 606 -112.66 12.55 44.99
CA TYR A 606 -113.50 11.43 45.38
C TYR A 606 -114.18 11.66 46.73
N LEU A 607 -113.55 12.31 47.70
CA LEU A 607 -114.21 12.72 48.94
C LEU A 607 -115.28 13.78 48.65
N LYS A 608 -114.97 14.74 47.77
CA LYS A 608 -115.92 15.73 47.23
C LYS A 608 -117.07 15.08 46.44
N LYS A 609 -116.74 14.09 45.59
CA LYS A 609 -117.68 13.39 44.70
C LYS A 609 -118.45 12.27 45.40
N THR A 610 -117.98 11.71 46.52
CA THR A 610 -118.74 10.77 47.37
C THR A 610 -119.86 11.49 48.13
N ALA A 611 -119.67 12.79 48.44
CA ALA A 611 -120.76 13.65 48.86
C ALA A 611 -121.80 13.92 47.73
N GLU A 612 -121.41 13.72 46.46
CA GLU A 612 -122.26 13.86 45.27
C GLU A 612 -122.81 12.51 44.72
N GLU A 613 -122.19 11.36 45.04
CA GLU A 613 -122.42 10.04 44.43
C GLU A 613 -123.14 9.00 45.31
N LYS A 614 -123.64 9.36 46.51
CA LYS A 614 -124.80 8.65 47.13
C LYS A 614 -126.10 8.83 46.29
N LEU A 615 -125.98 8.87 44.96
CA LEU A 615 -126.96 9.40 44.00
C LEU A 615 -127.22 8.46 42.79
N ASN A 616 -126.24 7.64 42.33
CA ASN A 616 -126.32 6.99 40.99
C ASN A 616 -125.84 5.51 40.90
N LEU A 617 -126.74 4.54 41.11
CA LEU A 617 -126.52 3.07 41.07
C LEU A 617 -127.12 2.44 39.79
N CYS A 618 -126.38 1.68 38.95
CA CYS A 618 -126.90 1.27 37.60
C CYS A 618 -126.63 -0.14 37.00
N LYS A 619 -125.63 -0.33 36.11
CA LYS A 619 -125.71 -1.28 34.95
C LYS A 619 -124.46 -2.18 34.74
N TYR A 620 -124.58 -3.22 33.88
CA TYR A 620 -123.68 -4.39 33.91
C TYR A 620 -123.45 -5.23 32.60
N THR A 621 -124.21 -5.08 31.50
CA THR A 621 -124.32 -6.17 30.48
C THR A 621 -123.45 -6.01 29.21
N GLN A 622 -122.34 -6.76 29.04
CA GLN A 622 -121.48 -6.65 27.81
C GLN A 622 -120.66 -7.89 27.31
N ASN A 623 -120.41 -8.95 28.10
CA ASN A 623 -119.20 -9.80 27.94
C ASN A 623 -119.17 -11.03 26.98
N LEU A 624 -119.97 -11.16 25.91
CA LEU A 624 -120.03 -12.44 25.13
C LEU A 624 -119.35 -12.47 23.73
N ASN A 625 -118.57 -11.46 23.34
CA ASN A 625 -118.18 -11.29 21.93
C ASN A 625 -116.66 -11.44 21.62
N GLU A 626 -115.83 -11.83 22.59
CA GLU A 626 -114.36 -11.63 22.50
C GLU A 626 -113.54 -12.86 22.04
N GLU A 627 -114.12 -14.07 22.03
CA GLU A 627 -113.31 -15.30 22.04
C GLU A 627 -112.78 -15.76 20.66
N LEU A 628 -113.47 -15.45 19.56
CA LEU A 628 -113.16 -16.01 18.23
C LEU A 628 -112.19 -15.15 17.39
N GLU A 629 -111.97 -13.90 17.80
CA GLU A 629 -111.09 -12.94 17.12
C GLU A 629 -109.60 -13.11 17.51
N SER A 630 -109.33 -13.87 18.57
CA SER A 630 -107.99 -14.12 19.12
C SER A 630 -107.09 -14.99 18.22
N GLU A 631 -107.56 -16.18 17.79
CA GLU A 631 -106.71 -17.16 17.06
C GLU A 631 -106.27 -16.68 15.66
N ILE A 632 -107.07 -15.84 14.97
CA ILE A 632 -106.72 -15.33 13.63
C ILE A 632 -105.60 -14.30 13.71
N ASN A 633 -105.58 -13.47 14.75
CA ASN A 633 -104.54 -12.48 14.96
C ASN A 633 -103.18 -13.14 15.29
N GLU A 634 -103.16 -14.28 15.99
CA GLU A 634 -101.92 -14.96 16.38
C GLU A 634 -101.08 -15.43 15.16
N SER A 635 -101.70 -16.06 14.16
CA SER A 635 -100.99 -16.53 12.96
C SER A 635 -100.61 -15.39 12.00
N LYS A 636 -101.39 -14.30 12.00
CA LYS A 636 -101.06 -13.07 11.26
C LYS A 636 -99.86 -12.34 11.86
N ASN A 637 -99.79 -12.29 13.19
CA ASN A 637 -98.67 -11.68 13.92
C ASN A 637 -97.33 -12.39 13.64
N TRP A 638 -97.28 -13.73 13.57
CA TRP A 638 -96.04 -14.45 13.26
C TRP A 638 -95.51 -14.15 11.84
N LEU A 639 -96.41 -14.09 10.85
CA LEU A 639 -96.02 -13.70 9.48
C LEU A 639 -95.58 -12.24 9.42
N GLN A 640 -96.24 -11.33 10.14
CA GLN A 640 -95.82 -9.92 10.22
C GLN A 640 -94.46 -9.75 10.94
N GLN A 641 -94.13 -10.59 11.92
CA GLN A 641 -92.82 -10.58 12.60
C GLN A 641 -91.67 -11.11 11.74
N ASN A 642 -91.95 -11.85 10.65
CA ASN A 642 -90.94 -12.49 9.80
C ASN A 642 -90.93 -12.01 8.34
N ASP A 643 -91.86 -11.12 7.94
CA ASP A 643 -92.02 -10.63 6.56
C ASP A 643 -90.73 -9.95 6.04
N ASP A 644 -90.06 -9.16 6.89
CA ASP A 644 -88.78 -8.52 6.58
C ASP A 644 -87.71 -9.54 6.17
N THR A 645 -87.59 -10.66 6.89
CA THR A 645 -86.57 -11.69 6.63
C THR A 645 -86.78 -12.43 5.30
N LEU A 646 -88.04 -12.51 4.84
CA LEU A 646 -88.41 -13.20 3.61
C LEU A 646 -88.45 -12.27 2.38
N ARG A 647 -88.72 -10.97 2.55
CA ARG A 647 -88.84 -10.02 1.44
C ARG A 647 -87.63 -9.12 1.21
N THR A 648 -86.88 -8.77 2.26
CA THR A 648 -85.83 -7.74 2.11
C THR A 648 -84.58 -8.30 1.40
N CYS A 649 -84.19 -7.63 0.32
CA CYS A 649 -82.86 -7.82 -0.29
C CYS A 649 -81.87 -6.85 0.35
N GLY A 650 -81.57 -7.07 1.64
CA GLY A 650 -80.55 -6.33 2.36
C GLY A 650 -79.13 -6.62 1.88
N THR A 651 -78.19 -5.85 2.43
CA THR A 651 -76.75 -5.97 2.23
C THR A 651 -76.24 -7.34 2.71
N LEU A 652 -75.12 -7.77 2.11
CA LEU A 652 -74.52 -9.08 2.28
C LEU A 652 -73.02 -8.90 2.54
N ASP A 653 -72.52 -9.62 3.53
CA ASP A 653 -71.11 -9.68 3.93
C ASP A 653 -70.18 -10.01 2.74
N LEU A 654 -68.97 -9.45 2.71
CA LEU A 654 -67.94 -9.78 1.73
C LEU A 654 -67.39 -11.22 1.89
N ASP A 655 -67.38 -11.76 3.12
CA ASP A 655 -66.84 -13.10 3.46
C ASP A 655 -67.73 -14.24 2.96
N THR A 656 -67.16 -15.09 2.08
CA THR A 656 -67.75 -16.32 1.53
C THR A 656 -68.29 -17.27 2.64
N THR A 657 -67.72 -17.26 3.84
CA THR A 657 -68.15 -18.08 4.99
C THR A 657 -69.31 -17.48 5.80
N MET A 658 -69.44 -16.14 5.83
CA MET A 658 -70.61 -15.45 6.42
C MET A 658 -71.81 -15.47 5.46
N MET A 659 -71.54 -15.36 4.16
CA MET A 659 -72.52 -15.53 3.09
C MET A 659 -73.21 -16.90 3.16
N THR A 660 -72.46 -17.99 3.29
CA THR A 660 -73.01 -19.36 3.42
C THR A 660 -73.84 -19.56 4.69
N ARG A 661 -73.49 -18.92 5.82
CA ARG A 661 -74.35 -18.88 7.03
C ARG A 661 -75.66 -18.16 6.78
N THR A 662 -75.63 -17.04 6.04
CA THR A 662 -76.80 -16.25 5.68
C THR A 662 -77.75 -17.02 4.76
N ILE A 663 -77.21 -17.73 3.77
CA ILE A 663 -77.95 -18.67 2.90
C ILE A 663 -78.60 -19.79 3.74
N HIS A 664 -77.87 -20.37 4.70
CA HIS A 664 -78.41 -21.41 5.57
C HIS A 664 -79.57 -20.90 6.44
N LYS A 665 -79.44 -19.71 7.04
CA LYS A 665 -80.51 -19.06 7.84
C LYS A 665 -81.76 -18.80 7.00
N PHE A 666 -81.60 -18.27 5.79
CA PHE A 666 -82.70 -18.05 4.85
C PHE A 666 -83.42 -19.36 4.46
N ASN A 667 -82.67 -20.43 4.21
CA ASN A 667 -83.24 -21.75 3.88
C ASN A 667 -84.03 -22.38 5.05
N MET A 668 -83.65 -22.11 6.31
CA MET A 668 -84.42 -22.54 7.49
C MET A 668 -85.74 -21.78 7.63
N VAL A 669 -85.72 -20.44 7.59
CA VAL A 669 -86.94 -19.61 7.73
C VAL A 669 -87.91 -19.86 6.57
N SER A 670 -87.41 -20.05 5.34
CA SER A 670 -88.23 -20.39 4.17
C SER A 670 -88.97 -21.72 4.34
N LYS A 671 -88.36 -22.70 5.03
CA LYS A 671 -88.97 -24.01 5.30
C LYS A 671 -90.07 -23.91 6.35
N GLU A 672 -89.86 -23.14 7.41
CA GLU A 672 -90.83 -22.92 8.49
C GLU A 672 -92.06 -22.12 8.01
N ALA A 673 -91.84 -21.11 7.15
CA ALA A 673 -92.91 -20.31 6.57
C ALA A 673 -93.90 -21.17 5.75
N LEU A 674 -93.39 -22.12 4.96
CA LEU A 674 -94.23 -23.06 4.19
C LEU A 674 -95.05 -23.98 5.11
N GLN A 675 -94.43 -24.51 6.18
CA GLN A 675 -95.13 -25.38 7.15
C GLN A 675 -96.27 -24.67 7.90
N ASN A 676 -96.12 -23.37 8.21
CA ASN A 676 -97.18 -22.60 8.86
C ASN A 676 -98.39 -22.33 7.93
N VAL A 677 -98.16 -22.17 6.63
CA VAL A 677 -99.24 -22.05 5.63
C VAL A 677 -100.01 -23.37 5.50
N ASP A 678 -99.33 -24.51 5.46
CA ASP A 678 -99.96 -25.84 5.42
C ASP A 678 -100.84 -26.09 6.66
N ARG A 679 -100.34 -25.73 7.86
CA ARG A 679 -101.07 -25.87 9.14
C ARG A 679 -102.38 -25.07 9.19
N LEU A 680 -102.41 -23.89 8.56
CA LEU A 680 -103.62 -23.07 8.44
C LEU A 680 -104.65 -23.72 7.51
N LYS A 681 -104.21 -24.26 6.37
CA LYS A 681 -105.08 -24.99 5.43
C LYS A 681 -105.75 -26.20 6.08
N GLU A 682 -105.02 -26.98 6.88
CA GLU A 682 -105.59 -28.14 7.60
C GLU A 682 -106.69 -27.76 8.60
N LYS A 683 -106.47 -26.73 9.44
CA LYS A 683 -107.48 -26.28 10.43
C LYS A 683 -108.70 -25.64 9.79
N ALA A 684 -108.53 -24.86 8.72
CA ALA A 684 -109.65 -24.29 7.95
C ALA A 684 -110.54 -25.43 7.39
N HIS A 685 -109.93 -26.44 6.76
CA HIS A 685 -110.65 -27.63 6.27
C HIS A 685 -111.40 -28.40 7.37
N PHE A 686 -110.90 -28.39 8.61
CA PHE A 686 -111.52 -29.12 9.72
C PHE A 686 -112.83 -28.47 10.21
N LYS A 687 -112.92 -27.13 10.27
CA LYS A 687 -114.14 -26.43 10.70
C LYS A 687 -115.23 -26.46 9.62
N THR A 688 -114.89 -26.37 8.32
CA THR A 688 -115.86 -26.37 7.21
C THR A 688 -116.59 -27.71 7.03
N LYS A 689 -116.01 -28.82 7.49
CA LYS A 689 -116.54 -30.18 7.25
C LYS A 689 -117.67 -30.63 8.20
N ARG A 690 -118.05 -29.82 9.20
CA ARG A 690 -119.00 -30.23 10.27
C ARG A 690 -120.35 -29.51 10.29
N LEU A 691 -120.61 -28.60 9.35
CA LEU A 691 -121.89 -27.91 9.20
C LEU A 691 -122.71 -28.52 8.06
N THR A 692 -123.75 -29.27 8.41
CA THR A 692 -124.76 -29.72 7.46
C THR A 692 -125.80 -28.62 7.27
N SER A 693 -125.89 -28.14 6.02
CA SER A 693 -126.75 -27.04 5.51
C SER A 693 -126.21 -25.60 5.67
N LYS A 694 -126.20 -24.90 4.51
CA LYS A 694 -125.83 -23.49 4.22
C LYS A 694 -124.64 -22.89 4.97
N ILE A 695 -123.53 -22.78 4.24
CA ILE A 695 -122.35 -21.97 4.58
C ILE A 695 -122.75 -20.47 4.63
N PRO A 696 -122.38 -19.72 5.68
CA PRO A 696 -122.46 -18.26 5.70
C PRO A 696 -121.37 -17.60 4.83
N GLU A 697 -121.75 -16.51 4.17
CA GLU A 697 -120.95 -15.75 3.18
C GLU A 697 -119.60 -15.23 3.73
N CYS A 698 -119.46 -15.08 5.05
CA CYS A 698 -118.24 -14.61 5.71
C CYS A 698 -117.10 -15.63 5.82
N LEU A 699 -117.30 -16.90 5.42
CA LEU A 699 -116.26 -17.94 5.47
C LEU A 699 -115.58 -18.18 4.11
N GLU A 700 -116.22 -17.84 2.99
CA GLU A 700 -115.62 -17.95 1.65
C GLU A 700 -114.52 -16.88 1.47
N GLU A 701 -114.81 -15.63 1.86
CA GLU A 701 -113.86 -14.51 1.86
C GLU A 701 -112.61 -14.76 2.74
N LYS A 702 -112.72 -15.65 3.75
CA LYS A 702 -111.60 -16.06 4.62
C LYS A 702 -110.77 -17.20 4.04
N GLN A 703 -111.33 -17.99 3.13
CA GLN A 703 -110.60 -19.04 2.40
C GLN A 703 -109.70 -18.39 1.32
N ASP A 704 -110.24 -17.44 0.54
CA ASP A 704 -109.50 -16.68 -0.47
C ASP A 704 -108.33 -15.86 0.12
N GLN A 705 -108.51 -15.33 1.34
CA GLN A 705 -107.45 -14.64 2.08
C GLN A 705 -106.25 -15.56 2.40
N ILE A 706 -106.45 -16.87 2.57
CA ILE A 706 -105.38 -17.84 2.84
C ILE A 706 -104.62 -18.19 1.55
N ASP A 707 -105.33 -18.45 0.45
CA ASP A 707 -104.70 -18.81 -0.83
C ASP A 707 -103.95 -17.61 -1.47
N SER A 708 -104.41 -16.37 -1.23
CA SER A 708 -103.66 -15.16 -1.62
C SER A 708 -102.34 -14.98 -0.84
N LEU A 709 -102.27 -15.45 0.41
CA LEU A 709 -101.05 -15.35 1.24
C LEU A 709 -99.97 -16.35 0.79
N GLU A 710 -100.36 -17.61 0.52
CA GLU A 710 -99.45 -18.65 0.02
C GLU A 710 -98.69 -18.22 -1.24
N LYS A 711 -99.43 -17.69 -2.22
CA LYS A 711 -98.88 -17.25 -3.52
C LYS A 711 -97.96 -16.03 -3.39
N THR A 712 -98.10 -15.25 -2.32
CA THR A 712 -97.24 -14.10 -2.02
C THR A 712 -95.93 -14.56 -1.37
N VAL A 713 -96.00 -15.49 -0.40
CA VAL A 713 -94.84 -16.03 0.31
C VAL A 713 -93.93 -16.84 -0.61
N THR A 714 -94.49 -17.73 -1.44
CA THR A 714 -93.70 -18.55 -2.40
C THR A 714 -92.94 -17.70 -3.41
N ASN A 715 -93.55 -16.64 -3.95
CA ASN A 715 -92.89 -15.72 -4.89
C ASN A 715 -91.78 -14.87 -4.25
N ALA A 716 -91.87 -14.56 -2.95
CA ALA A 716 -90.81 -13.85 -2.23
C ALA A 716 -89.57 -14.73 -2.04
N ILE A 717 -89.77 -15.99 -1.62
CA ILE A 717 -88.70 -16.98 -1.38
C ILE A 717 -87.87 -17.21 -2.66
N GLU A 718 -88.51 -17.48 -3.81
CA GLU A 718 -87.75 -17.82 -5.03
C GLU A 718 -86.93 -16.63 -5.57
N LYS A 719 -87.43 -15.38 -5.42
CA LYS A 719 -86.67 -14.17 -5.78
C LYS A 719 -85.43 -13.98 -4.89
N LYS A 720 -85.58 -14.11 -3.58
CA LYS A 720 -84.46 -13.94 -2.62
C LYS A 720 -83.39 -15.03 -2.81
N LYS A 721 -83.80 -16.25 -3.18
CA LYS A 721 -82.90 -17.37 -3.52
C LYS A 721 -82.05 -17.10 -4.77
N GLN A 722 -82.63 -16.54 -5.83
CA GLN A 722 -81.88 -16.16 -7.05
C GLN A 722 -80.86 -15.03 -6.79
N TYR A 723 -81.23 -14.04 -5.96
CA TYR A 723 -80.34 -12.98 -5.50
C TYR A 723 -79.11 -13.54 -4.76
N LEU A 724 -79.33 -14.42 -3.77
CA LEU A 724 -78.25 -15.02 -2.99
C LEU A 724 -77.28 -15.87 -3.84
N ALA A 725 -77.79 -16.70 -4.75
CA ALA A 725 -76.96 -17.53 -5.63
C ALA A 725 -76.06 -16.70 -6.58
N THR A 726 -76.58 -15.58 -7.09
CA THR A 726 -75.80 -14.67 -7.96
C THR A 726 -74.71 -13.95 -7.17
N ALA A 727 -75.02 -13.53 -5.94
CA ALA A 727 -74.10 -12.84 -5.05
C ALA A 727 -72.97 -13.76 -4.50
N GLU A 728 -73.25 -15.06 -4.34
CA GLU A 728 -72.28 -16.08 -3.95
C GLU A 728 -71.28 -16.35 -5.09
N ASN A 729 -71.76 -16.55 -6.33
CA ASN A 729 -70.89 -16.80 -7.48
C ASN A 729 -69.91 -15.64 -7.74
N ASN A 730 -70.36 -14.39 -7.65
CA ASN A 730 -69.49 -13.22 -7.85
C ASN A 730 -68.36 -13.16 -6.80
N ARG A 731 -68.63 -13.51 -5.53
CA ARG A 731 -67.62 -13.52 -4.45
C ARG A 731 -66.56 -14.60 -4.67
N VAL A 732 -66.98 -15.82 -5.04
CA VAL A 732 -66.07 -16.93 -5.33
C VAL A 732 -65.18 -16.64 -6.55
N GLN A 733 -65.70 -15.98 -7.58
CA GLN A 733 -64.89 -15.57 -8.73
C GLN A 733 -63.87 -14.48 -8.36
N TYR A 734 -64.28 -13.50 -7.55
CA TYR A 734 -63.39 -12.45 -7.03
C TYR A 734 -62.26 -13.07 -6.18
N GLU A 735 -62.57 -13.95 -5.23
CA GLU A 735 -61.59 -14.62 -4.35
C GLU A 735 -60.53 -15.41 -5.13
N ASN A 736 -60.94 -16.13 -6.18
CA ASN A 736 -60.01 -16.87 -7.04
C ASN A 736 -59.08 -15.96 -7.87
N SER A 737 -59.64 -14.90 -8.48
CA SER A 737 -58.87 -13.95 -9.30
C SER A 737 -57.88 -13.15 -8.42
N MET A 738 -58.33 -12.74 -7.23
CA MET A 738 -57.50 -12.05 -6.24
C MET A 738 -56.30 -12.89 -5.78
N LYS A 739 -56.49 -14.20 -5.65
CA LYS A 739 -55.41 -15.14 -5.32
C LYS A 739 -54.36 -15.20 -6.43
N GLN A 740 -54.77 -15.31 -7.70
CA GLN A 740 -53.85 -15.38 -8.84
C GLN A 740 -52.95 -14.13 -8.92
N ILE A 741 -53.54 -12.94 -8.72
CA ILE A 741 -52.78 -11.68 -8.67
C ILE A 741 -51.79 -11.68 -7.50
N ASN A 742 -52.19 -12.16 -6.32
CA ASN A 742 -51.30 -12.16 -5.16
C ASN A 742 -50.13 -13.17 -5.32
N ASP A 743 -50.39 -14.34 -5.91
CA ASP A 743 -49.36 -15.33 -6.22
C ASP A 743 -48.35 -14.79 -7.27
N TRP A 744 -48.83 -14.08 -8.32
CA TRP A 744 -47.96 -13.42 -9.30
C TRP A 744 -47.17 -12.25 -8.69
N LEU A 745 -47.83 -11.36 -7.95
CA LEU A 745 -47.19 -10.23 -7.28
C LEU A 745 -46.09 -10.70 -6.32
N HIS A 746 -46.30 -11.82 -5.61
CA HIS A 746 -45.28 -12.37 -4.72
C HIS A 746 -44.04 -12.86 -5.49
N GLY A 747 -44.21 -13.52 -6.63
CA GLY A 747 -43.10 -13.90 -7.52
C GLY A 747 -42.37 -12.69 -8.08
N ALA A 748 -43.10 -11.66 -8.49
CA ALA A 748 -42.56 -10.41 -9.00
C ALA A 748 -41.83 -9.57 -7.92
N GLU A 749 -42.33 -9.58 -6.68
CA GLU A 749 -41.67 -9.02 -5.50
C GLU A 749 -40.35 -9.76 -5.21
N ILE A 750 -40.32 -11.10 -5.22
CA ILE A 750 -39.07 -11.89 -5.08
C ILE A 750 -38.06 -11.57 -6.19
N LEU A 751 -38.52 -11.49 -7.45
CA LEU A 751 -37.63 -11.18 -8.59
C LEU A 751 -37.13 -9.74 -8.58
N THR A 752 -37.87 -8.78 -8.03
CA THR A 752 -37.42 -7.39 -7.90
C THR A 752 -36.55 -7.17 -6.66
N ASP A 753 -36.92 -7.74 -5.51
CA ASP A 753 -36.24 -7.57 -4.22
C ASP A 753 -35.08 -8.55 -3.96
N SER A 754 -34.84 -9.53 -4.85
CA SER A 754 -33.56 -10.24 -4.93
C SER A 754 -32.42 -9.23 -5.11
N GLY A 755 -31.61 -9.08 -4.06
CA GLY A 755 -30.72 -7.93 -3.86
C GLY A 755 -29.67 -7.73 -4.94
N TYR A 756 -29.20 -6.48 -5.07
CA TYR A 756 -28.15 -6.07 -6.00
C TYR A 756 -26.74 -6.56 -5.60
N ASP A 757 -26.60 -7.21 -4.43
CA ASP A 757 -25.33 -7.36 -3.72
C ASP A 757 -24.30 -8.32 -4.35
N THR A 758 -24.67 -9.11 -5.36
CA THR A 758 -23.71 -9.91 -6.15
C THR A 758 -24.11 -10.01 -7.63
N LEU A 759 -24.02 -8.91 -8.39
CA LEU A 759 -24.10 -8.94 -9.85
C LEU A 759 -22.92 -9.73 -10.45
N ASP A 760 -23.21 -10.84 -11.12
CA ASP A 760 -22.22 -11.63 -11.85
C ASP A 760 -22.24 -11.29 -13.35
N LEU A 761 -21.16 -10.70 -13.84
CA LEU A 761 -21.05 -10.14 -15.20
C LEU A 761 -20.97 -11.20 -16.31
N GLU A 762 -20.65 -12.45 -15.99
CA GLU A 762 -20.75 -13.55 -16.96
C GLU A 762 -22.21 -13.97 -17.19
N THR A 763 -23.06 -13.85 -16.17
CA THR A 763 -24.48 -14.26 -16.23
C THR A 763 -25.48 -13.09 -16.32
N ILE A 764 -25.05 -11.83 -16.20
CA ILE A 764 -25.91 -10.64 -16.21
C ILE A 764 -26.78 -10.49 -17.47
N SER A 765 -26.31 -10.98 -18.63
CA SER A 765 -27.12 -11.01 -19.86
C SER A 765 -28.19 -12.10 -19.85
N CYS A 766 -28.01 -13.17 -19.06
CA CYS A 766 -28.99 -14.22 -18.85
C CYS A 766 -30.05 -13.75 -17.84
N THR A 767 -29.63 -13.13 -16.73
CA THR A 767 -30.55 -12.61 -15.71
C THR A 767 -31.40 -11.45 -16.23
N LEU A 768 -30.86 -10.56 -17.08
CA LEU A 768 -31.68 -9.57 -17.81
C LEU A 768 -32.75 -10.26 -18.68
N LYS A 769 -32.39 -11.35 -19.36
CA LYS A 769 -33.33 -12.07 -20.21
C LYS A 769 -34.41 -12.78 -19.40
N GLU A 770 -34.05 -13.48 -18.32
CA GLU A 770 -35.00 -14.12 -17.40
C GLU A 770 -35.97 -13.10 -16.78
N HIS A 771 -35.46 -11.92 -16.40
CA HIS A 771 -36.27 -10.80 -15.93
C HIS A 771 -37.23 -10.29 -17.02
N GLN A 772 -36.74 -10.09 -18.24
CA GLN A 772 -37.57 -9.69 -19.38
C GLN A 772 -38.64 -10.73 -19.70
N ASP A 773 -38.30 -12.02 -19.76
CA ASP A 773 -39.23 -13.10 -20.06
C ASP A 773 -40.36 -13.15 -19.01
N TYR A 774 -40.05 -13.03 -17.71
CA TYR A 774 -41.05 -12.98 -16.63
C TYR A 774 -41.96 -11.74 -16.69
N PHE A 775 -41.40 -10.54 -16.95
CA PHE A 775 -42.20 -9.31 -17.03
C PHE A 775 -42.88 -9.11 -18.40
N ASN A 776 -42.52 -9.90 -19.42
CA ASN A 776 -43.29 -9.99 -20.67
C ASN A 776 -44.56 -10.84 -20.50
N GLU A 777 -44.57 -11.82 -19.57
CA GLU A 777 -45.79 -12.52 -19.14
C GLU A 777 -46.74 -11.62 -18.32
N ALA A 778 -46.34 -10.38 -17.98
CA ALA A 778 -47.14 -9.45 -17.17
C ALA A 778 -48.45 -8.97 -17.83
N SER A 779 -48.70 -9.24 -19.11
CA SER A 779 -50.03 -8.95 -19.70
C SER A 779 -51.11 -9.76 -18.99
N MET A 780 -50.83 -11.00 -18.60
CA MET A 780 -51.78 -11.85 -17.86
C MET A 780 -52.14 -11.21 -16.51
N CYS A 781 -51.16 -10.70 -15.74
CA CYS A 781 -51.48 -10.04 -14.48
C CYS A 781 -52.26 -8.72 -14.67
N GLN A 782 -52.12 -8.03 -15.81
CA GLN A 782 -52.94 -6.87 -16.14
C GLN A 782 -54.38 -7.27 -16.51
N ASP A 783 -54.55 -8.30 -17.32
CA ASP A 783 -55.86 -8.86 -17.71
C ASP A 783 -56.62 -9.39 -16.47
N GLU A 784 -55.94 -10.13 -15.58
CA GLU A 784 -56.47 -10.60 -14.30
C GLU A 784 -56.85 -9.44 -13.36
N MET A 785 -56.07 -8.35 -13.34
CA MET A 785 -56.37 -7.15 -12.55
C MET A 785 -57.60 -6.39 -13.08
N GLU A 786 -57.78 -6.31 -14.40
CA GLU A 786 -58.99 -5.76 -15.02
C GLU A 786 -60.22 -6.61 -14.67
N GLN A 787 -60.09 -7.94 -14.68
CA GLN A 787 -61.15 -8.86 -14.22
C GLN A 787 -61.50 -8.66 -12.73
N VAL A 788 -60.51 -8.44 -11.86
CA VAL A 788 -60.75 -8.13 -10.43
C VAL A 788 -61.49 -6.80 -10.27
N VAL A 789 -61.19 -5.79 -11.09
CA VAL A 789 -61.94 -4.52 -11.11
C VAL A 789 -63.39 -4.75 -11.56
N GLU A 790 -63.65 -5.45 -12.68
CA GLU A 790 -65.02 -5.75 -13.15
C GLU A 790 -65.84 -6.52 -12.09
N LEU A 791 -65.24 -7.56 -11.49
CA LEU A 791 -65.89 -8.35 -10.44
C LEU A 791 -66.18 -7.50 -9.20
N SER A 792 -65.29 -6.55 -8.86
CA SER A 792 -65.52 -5.65 -7.73
C SER A 792 -66.69 -4.69 -7.97
N GLU A 793 -66.83 -4.12 -9.18
CA GLU A 793 -67.98 -3.27 -9.52
C GLU A 793 -69.31 -4.04 -9.43
N ARG A 794 -69.29 -5.33 -9.80
CA ARG A 794 -70.43 -6.25 -9.69
C ARG A 794 -70.77 -6.66 -8.26
N LEU A 795 -69.86 -6.48 -7.30
CA LEU A 795 -70.09 -6.75 -5.88
C LEU A 795 -70.70 -5.55 -5.15
N LEU A 796 -70.30 -4.31 -5.52
CA LEU A 796 -70.73 -3.06 -4.87
C LEU A 796 -72.24 -2.96 -4.54
N PRO A 797 -73.19 -3.33 -5.44
CA PRO A 797 -74.62 -3.19 -5.14
C PRO A 797 -75.15 -4.15 -4.06
N SER A 798 -74.34 -5.14 -3.64
CA SER A 798 -74.70 -6.15 -2.65
C SER A 798 -74.06 -5.95 -1.28
N LEU A 799 -73.07 -5.05 -1.14
CA LEU A 799 -72.31 -4.82 0.08
C LEU A 799 -72.93 -3.71 0.94
N ASP A 800 -72.56 -3.65 2.23
CA ASP A 800 -72.81 -2.45 3.03
C ASP A 800 -71.72 -1.39 2.84
N ASN A 801 -71.85 -0.25 3.53
CA ASN A 801 -70.91 0.87 3.39
C ASN A 801 -69.50 0.55 3.92
N ASN A 802 -69.38 -0.32 4.92
CA ASN A 802 -68.09 -0.71 5.49
C ASN A 802 -67.37 -1.66 4.54
N ASP A 803 -68.06 -2.73 4.09
CA ASP A 803 -67.51 -3.69 3.14
C ASP A 803 -67.19 -3.04 1.78
N THR A 804 -68.00 -2.07 1.35
CA THR A 804 -67.73 -1.25 0.16
C THR A 804 -66.42 -0.47 0.28
N GLU A 805 -66.16 0.12 1.44
CA GLU A 805 -64.92 0.85 1.69
C GLU A 805 -63.73 -0.10 1.85
N THR A 806 -63.89 -1.24 2.53
CA THR A 806 -62.87 -2.30 2.63
C THR A 806 -62.48 -2.86 1.27
N LEU A 807 -63.45 -3.10 0.38
CA LEU A 807 -63.20 -3.53 -1.01
C LEU A 807 -62.41 -2.46 -1.78
N ARG A 808 -62.81 -1.19 -1.70
CA ARG A 808 -62.09 -0.06 -2.34
C ARG A 808 -60.67 0.10 -1.82
N GLN A 809 -60.46 -0.04 -0.51
CA GLN A 809 -59.13 0.02 0.09
C GLN A 809 -58.26 -1.15 -0.35
N THR A 810 -58.81 -2.36 -0.46
CA THR A 810 -58.10 -3.55 -0.93
C THR A 810 -57.68 -3.37 -2.40
N LEU A 811 -58.59 -2.97 -3.29
CA LEU A 811 -58.27 -2.67 -4.69
C LEU A 811 -57.18 -1.60 -4.80
N LYS A 812 -57.26 -0.54 -4.00
CA LYS A 812 -56.25 0.53 -3.96
C LYS A 812 -54.89 0.01 -3.51
N GLN A 813 -54.83 -0.83 -2.48
CA GLN A 813 -53.58 -1.45 -2.00
C GLN A 813 -52.94 -2.35 -3.05
N TYR A 814 -53.70 -3.21 -3.72
CA TYR A 814 -53.18 -4.10 -4.75
C TYR A 814 -52.78 -3.34 -6.03
N THR A 815 -53.53 -2.32 -6.43
CA THR A 815 -53.14 -1.39 -7.51
C THR A 815 -51.84 -0.67 -7.17
N GLN A 816 -51.64 -0.27 -5.91
CA GLN A 816 -50.40 0.35 -5.45
C GLN A 816 -49.22 -0.63 -5.43
N ARG A 817 -49.42 -1.88 -4.97
CA ARG A 817 -48.40 -2.95 -5.03
C ARG A 817 -47.97 -3.24 -6.47
N LEU A 818 -48.93 -3.45 -7.38
CA LEU A 818 -48.64 -3.69 -8.80
C LEU A 818 -47.83 -2.54 -9.41
N ASN A 819 -48.26 -1.29 -9.23
CA ASN A 819 -47.50 -0.13 -9.73
C ASN A 819 -46.10 0.00 -9.10
N ALA A 820 -45.94 -0.31 -7.80
CA ALA A 820 -44.65 -0.29 -7.13
C ALA A 820 -43.71 -1.38 -7.67
N VAL A 821 -44.22 -2.60 -7.89
CA VAL A 821 -43.47 -3.72 -8.48
C VAL A 821 -43.05 -3.42 -9.92
N MET A 822 -43.96 -2.90 -10.76
CA MET A 822 -43.62 -2.51 -12.13
C MET A 822 -42.58 -1.37 -12.17
N ALA A 823 -42.65 -0.42 -11.23
CA ALA A 823 -41.63 0.63 -11.09
C ALA A 823 -40.28 0.11 -10.58
N LYS A 824 -40.26 -0.88 -9.66
CA LYS A 824 -39.03 -1.57 -9.25
C LYS A 824 -38.41 -2.35 -10.42
N SER A 825 -39.24 -3.09 -11.16
CA SER A 825 -38.86 -3.89 -12.34
C SER A 825 -38.22 -3.03 -13.43
N ALA A 826 -38.86 -1.92 -13.82
CA ALA A 826 -38.31 -1.01 -14.83
C ALA A 826 -36.93 -0.45 -14.43
N ARG A 827 -36.75 -0.06 -13.16
CA ARG A 827 -35.45 0.41 -12.63
C ARG A 827 -34.39 -0.70 -12.63
N LYS A 828 -34.77 -1.94 -12.29
CA LYS A 828 -33.87 -3.10 -12.29
C LYS A 828 -33.43 -3.46 -13.71
N GLU A 829 -34.35 -3.43 -14.68
CA GLU A 829 -34.06 -3.66 -16.09
C GLU A 829 -33.13 -2.58 -16.67
N GLU A 830 -33.37 -1.30 -16.36
CA GLU A 830 -32.51 -0.19 -16.79
C GLU A 830 -31.12 -0.29 -16.17
N LEU A 831 -31.00 -0.63 -14.88
CA LEU A 831 -29.72 -0.86 -14.22
C LEU A 831 -28.95 -2.04 -14.84
N LEU A 832 -29.61 -3.17 -15.10
CA LEU A 832 -28.99 -4.34 -15.73
C LEU A 832 -28.46 -4.00 -17.13
N LYS A 833 -29.24 -3.28 -17.95
CA LYS A 833 -28.80 -2.78 -19.26
C LYS A 833 -27.62 -1.82 -19.15
N MET A 834 -27.65 -0.90 -18.19
CA MET A 834 -26.56 0.04 -17.93
C MET A 834 -25.27 -0.70 -17.56
N LYS A 835 -25.32 -1.68 -16.65
CA LYS A 835 -24.16 -2.47 -16.23
C LYS A 835 -23.62 -3.40 -17.32
N ILE A 836 -24.49 -3.96 -18.18
CA ILE A 836 -24.06 -4.66 -19.41
C ILE A 836 -23.27 -3.71 -20.33
N ASN A 837 -23.74 -2.47 -20.51
CA ASN A 837 -23.05 -1.49 -21.35
C ASN A 837 -21.71 -1.04 -20.76
N GLU A 838 -21.62 -0.81 -19.44
CA GLU A 838 -20.36 -0.51 -18.75
C GLU A 838 -19.35 -1.66 -18.89
N TRP A 839 -19.78 -2.91 -18.70
CA TRP A 839 -18.94 -4.10 -18.86
C TRP A 839 -18.42 -4.25 -20.29
N ASN A 840 -19.29 -4.11 -21.29
CA ASN A 840 -18.90 -4.13 -22.70
C ASN A 840 -17.91 -2.99 -23.04
N ALA A 841 -18.14 -1.78 -22.51
CA ALA A 841 -17.25 -0.64 -22.71
C ALA A 841 -15.86 -0.87 -22.07
N PHE A 842 -15.80 -1.50 -20.90
CA PHE A 842 -14.55 -1.93 -20.28
C PHE A 842 -13.83 -2.99 -21.13
N GLN A 843 -14.52 -4.03 -21.59
CA GLN A 843 -13.92 -5.07 -22.44
C GLN A 843 -13.35 -4.49 -23.75
N ILE A 844 -14.06 -3.55 -24.38
CA ILE A 844 -13.58 -2.86 -25.60
C ILE A 844 -12.34 -2.01 -25.30
N ALA A 845 -12.33 -1.27 -24.19
CA ALA A 845 -11.18 -0.44 -23.80
C ALA A 845 -9.94 -1.30 -23.46
N VAL A 846 -10.14 -2.41 -22.75
CA VAL A 846 -9.08 -3.42 -22.49
C VAL A 846 -8.52 -3.95 -23.81
N ALA A 847 -9.37 -4.36 -24.76
CA ALA A 847 -8.92 -4.89 -26.05
C ALA A 847 -8.14 -3.85 -26.88
N ALA A 848 -8.62 -2.61 -26.94
CA ALA A 848 -7.98 -1.52 -27.68
C ALA A 848 -6.60 -1.15 -27.10
N VAL A 849 -6.48 -1.08 -25.77
CA VAL A 849 -5.20 -0.84 -25.09
C VAL A 849 -4.26 -2.02 -25.30
N ASP A 850 -4.72 -3.27 -25.21
CA ASP A 850 -3.84 -4.43 -25.41
C ASP A 850 -3.31 -4.53 -26.85
N GLU A 851 -4.13 -4.19 -27.86
CA GLU A 851 -3.69 -4.12 -29.25
C GLU A 851 -2.58 -3.06 -29.44
N GLN A 852 -2.74 -1.86 -28.87
CA GLN A 852 -1.70 -0.83 -28.91
C GLN A 852 -0.42 -1.25 -28.17
N LEU A 853 -0.52 -1.89 -27.00
CA LEU A 853 0.63 -2.43 -26.27
C LEU A 853 1.36 -3.50 -27.08
N GLN A 854 0.64 -4.39 -27.78
CA GLN A 854 1.23 -5.38 -28.68
C GLN A 854 1.93 -4.73 -29.89
N MET A 855 1.33 -3.70 -30.48
CA MET A 855 1.96 -2.93 -31.57
C MET A 855 3.27 -2.28 -31.13
N ILE A 856 3.29 -1.61 -29.97
CA ILE A 856 4.49 -0.97 -29.42
C ILE A 856 5.56 -2.00 -29.08
N THR A 857 5.19 -3.14 -28.46
CA THR A 857 6.11 -4.25 -28.17
C THR A 857 6.83 -4.71 -29.45
N LYS A 858 6.06 -4.99 -30.51
CA LYS A 858 6.58 -5.44 -31.80
C LYS A 858 7.43 -4.39 -32.52
N ASP A 859 7.25 -3.12 -32.23
CA ASP A 859 8.09 -2.06 -32.79
C ASP A 859 9.41 -1.93 -32.05
N LEU A 860 9.39 -2.06 -30.72
CA LEU A 860 10.60 -2.11 -29.89
C LEU A 860 11.48 -3.33 -30.23
N GLU A 861 10.88 -4.50 -30.45
CA GLU A 861 11.59 -5.70 -30.95
C GLU A 861 12.37 -5.44 -32.24
N LYS A 862 11.86 -4.60 -33.16
CA LYS A 862 12.61 -4.21 -34.37
C LYS A 862 13.76 -3.28 -34.05
N THR A 863 13.59 -2.35 -33.10
CA THR A 863 14.65 -1.42 -32.72
C THR A 863 15.84 -2.13 -32.08
N GLU A 864 15.60 -3.13 -31.24
CA GLU A 864 16.64 -3.92 -30.56
C GLU A 864 17.56 -4.67 -31.54
N ASN A 865 17.08 -4.93 -32.77
CA ASN A 865 17.83 -5.60 -33.83
C ASN A 865 18.67 -4.66 -34.73
N ILE A 866 18.60 -3.34 -34.55
CA ILE A 866 19.39 -2.37 -35.34
C ILE A 866 20.79 -2.18 -34.71
N MET A 867 21.84 -2.25 -35.53
CA MET A 867 23.23 -2.20 -35.06
C MET A 867 23.73 -0.78 -34.81
N LEU A 868 24.25 -0.52 -33.61
CA LEU A 868 24.74 0.80 -33.15
C LEU A 868 26.16 1.15 -33.61
N VAL A 869 26.41 1.03 -34.91
CA VAL A 869 27.77 1.06 -35.49
C VAL A 869 28.41 2.47 -35.52
N ASN A 870 27.61 3.53 -35.42
CA ASN A 870 28.10 4.92 -35.42
C ASN A 870 27.12 5.89 -34.72
N GLN A 871 27.61 7.10 -34.43
CA GLN A 871 26.84 8.20 -33.82
C GLN A 871 25.49 8.46 -34.50
N THR A 872 25.42 8.44 -35.83
CA THR A 872 24.17 8.69 -36.58
C THR A 872 23.13 7.60 -36.32
N SER A 873 23.54 6.33 -36.34
CA SER A 873 22.66 5.20 -36.03
C SER A 873 22.11 5.23 -34.60
N VAL A 874 22.92 5.72 -33.64
CA VAL A 874 22.45 5.95 -32.26
C VAL A 874 21.44 7.09 -32.21
N LYS A 875 21.68 8.20 -32.94
CA LYS A 875 20.72 9.33 -33.04
C LYS A 875 19.39 8.91 -33.63
N ASP A 876 19.40 8.09 -34.69
CA ASP A 876 18.18 7.65 -35.36
C ASP A 876 17.36 6.67 -34.49
N GLN A 877 18.01 5.71 -33.81
CA GLN A 877 17.34 4.87 -32.81
C GLN A 877 16.80 5.70 -31.63
N LEU A 878 17.60 6.60 -31.06
CA LEU A 878 17.18 7.42 -29.92
C LEU A 878 15.99 8.32 -30.29
N LYS A 879 15.96 8.84 -31.52
CA LYS A 879 14.81 9.58 -32.06
C LYS A 879 13.57 8.70 -32.21
N HIS A 880 13.73 7.46 -32.66
CA HIS A 880 12.63 6.50 -32.71
C HIS A 880 12.08 6.20 -31.30
N ILE A 881 12.94 5.83 -30.35
CA ILE A 881 12.55 5.55 -28.96
C ILE A 881 11.87 6.76 -28.31
N LYS A 882 12.34 7.99 -28.56
CA LYS A 882 11.67 9.22 -28.11
C LYS A 882 10.30 9.43 -28.73
N ASN A 883 10.10 9.12 -30.01
CA ASN A 883 8.78 9.14 -30.62
C ASN A 883 7.87 8.07 -29.99
N THR A 884 8.39 6.87 -29.72
CA THR A 884 7.65 5.80 -29.03
C THR A 884 7.25 6.24 -27.61
N SER A 885 8.16 6.87 -26.86
CA SER A 885 7.89 7.48 -25.55
C SER A 885 6.72 8.48 -25.61
N GLN A 886 6.70 9.39 -26.59
CA GLN A 886 5.57 10.31 -26.81
C GLN A 886 4.25 9.64 -27.21
N THR A 887 4.29 8.48 -27.89
CA THR A 887 3.06 7.69 -28.12
C THR A 887 2.58 7.00 -26.84
N MET A 888 3.51 6.57 -25.99
CA MET A 888 3.20 5.98 -24.69
C MET A 888 2.58 7.01 -23.74
N GLU A 889 3.11 8.24 -23.65
CA GLU A 889 2.49 9.32 -22.84
C GLU A 889 1.00 9.54 -23.14
N LYS A 890 0.56 9.31 -24.39
CA LYS A 890 -0.86 9.37 -24.77
C LYS A 890 -1.62 8.12 -24.34
N LEU A 891 -1.05 6.93 -24.59
CA LEU A 891 -1.61 5.64 -24.18
C LEU A 891 -1.77 5.54 -22.66
N GLN A 892 -0.98 6.27 -21.87
CA GLN A 892 -1.13 6.37 -20.41
C GLN A 892 -2.54 6.86 -20.00
N LEU A 893 -3.16 7.76 -20.77
CA LEU A 893 -4.52 8.23 -20.50
C LEU A 893 -5.56 7.12 -20.74
N GLU A 894 -5.39 6.33 -21.80
CA GLU A 894 -6.27 5.20 -22.11
C GLU A 894 -6.09 4.04 -21.12
N VAL A 895 -4.86 3.78 -20.66
CA VAL A 895 -4.58 2.83 -19.57
C VAL A 895 -5.24 3.29 -18.26
N ASN A 896 -5.20 4.60 -17.95
CA ASN A 896 -5.89 5.13 -16.77
C ASN A 896 -7.41 5.02 -16.88
N ASP A 897 -8.01 5.29 -18.05
CA ASP A 897 -9.44 5.10 -18.32
C ASP A 897 -9.87 3.62 -18.15
N VAL A 898 -9.05 2.66 -18.59
CA VAL A 898 -9.28 1.23 -18.33
C VAL A 898 -9.25 0.91 -16.83
N LEU A 899 -8.32 1.51 -16.06
CA LEU A 899 -8.22 1.31 -14.61
C LEU A 899 -9.39 1.97 -13.84
N GLU A 900 -9.86 3.12 -14.29
CA GLU A 900 -11.02 3.81 -13.72
C GLU A 900 -12.31 3.01 -13.97
N LYS A 901 -12.53 2.55 -15.21
CA LYS A 901 -13.64 1.67 -15.58
C LYS A 901 -13.62 0.34 -14.81
N ALA A 902 -12.43 -0.25 -14.61
CA ALA A 902 -12.27 -1.43 -13.76
C ALA A 902 -12.75 -1.14 -12.33
N HIS A 903 -12.30 -0.03 -11.75
CA HIS A 903 -12.63 0.32 -10.37
C HIS A 903 -14.11 0.64 -10.16
N GLU A 904 -14.78 1.32 -11.10
CA GLU A 904 -16.22 1.57 -11.01
C GLU A 904 -17.06 0.29 -11.13
N LEU A 905 -16.63 -0.68 -11.94
CA LEU A 905 -17.27 -2.00 -12.02
C LEU A 905 -17.04 -2.81 -10.73
N GLU A 906 -15.80 -2.84 -10.19
CA GLU A 906 -15.44 -3.59 -8.98
C GLU A 906 -16.25 -3.21 -7.73
N LYS A 907 -16.87 -2.02 -7.68
CA LYS A 907 -17.70 -1.56 -6.56
C LYS A 907 -19.07 -2.26 -6.44
N VAL A 908 -19.58 -2.87 -7.52
CA VAL A 908 -21.01 -3.28 -7.62
C VAL A 908 -21.18 -4.74 -8.06
N VAL A 909 -20.09 -5.48 -8.22
CA VAL A 909 -20.10 -6.85 -8.77
C VAL A 909 -19.73 -7.91 -7.74
N CYS A 910 -20.13 -9.14 -8.00
CA CYS A 910 -19.81 -10.29 -7.17
C CYS A 910 -18.29 -10.57 -7.15
N HIS A 911 -17.85 -11.36 -6.16
CA HIS A 911 -16.44 -11.66 -5.96
C HIS A 911 -15.78 -12.37 -7.16
N SER A 912 -16.48 -13.28 -7.86
CA SER A 912 -15.95 -13.95 -9.06
C SER A 912 -15.73 -12.97 -10.21
N SER A 913 -16.71 -12.10 -10.48
CA SER A 913 -16.59 -11.06 -11.51
C SER A 913 -15.52 -10.01 -11.17
N CYS A 914 -15.40 -9.64 -9.88
CA CYS A 914 -14.32 -8.78 -9.38
C CYS A 914 -12.93 -9.39 -9.67
N MET A 915 -12.73 -10.69 -9.46
CA MET A 915 -11.47 -11.37 -9.81
C MET A 915 -11.17 -11.34 -11.32
N ILE A 916 -12.18 -11.40 -12.19
CA ILE A 916 -12.01 -11.31 -13.65
C ILE A 916 -11.58 -9.89 -14.05
N ILE A 917 -12.29 -8.86 -13.59
CA ILE A 917 -11.95 -7.44 -13.85
C ILE A 917 -10.54 -7.14 -13.34
N SER A 918 -10.25 -7.51 -12.09
CA SER A 918 -8.96 -7.25 -11.44
C SER A 918 -7.82 -7.96 -12.17
N LYS A 919 -8.05 -9.17 -12.70
CA LYS A 919 -7.07 -9.86 -13.54
C LYS A 919 -6.83 -9.13 -14.87
N MET A 920 -7.88 -8.75 -15.59
CA MET A 920 -7.76 -8.05 -16.88
C MET A 920 -7.06 -6.69 -16.73
N SER A 921 -7.40 -5.94 -15.67
CA SER A 921 -6.79 -4.64 -15.37
C SER A 921 -5.33 -4.78 -14.90
N CYS A 922 -5.02 -5.79 -14.07
CA CYS A 922 -3.65 -6.10 -13.67
C CYS A 922 -2.77 -6.55 -14.84
N ASP A 923 -3.27 -7.41 -15.73
CA ASP A 923 -2.53 -7.91 -16.89
C ASP A 923 -2.14 -6.74 -17.84
N ILE A 924 -3.05 -5.80 -18.11
CA ILE A 924 -2.75 -4.58 -18.87
C ILE A 924 -1.76 -3.68 -18.13
N ASN A 925 -1.99 -3.37 -16.86
CA ASN A 925 -1.12 -2.49 -16.08
C ASN A 925 0.31 -3.05 -15.97
N LEU A 926 0.44 -4.38 -15.89
CA LEU A 926 1.73 -5.09 -15.84
C LEU A 926 2.43 -5.11 -17.21
N LYS A 927 1.71 -5.27 -18.33
CA LYS A 927 2.25 -5.08 -19.69
C LYS A 927 2.72 -3.64 -19.92
N TRP A 928 1.87 -2.67 -19.59
CA TRP A 928 2.16 -1.23 -19.66
C TRP A 928 3.41 -0.86 -18.86
N LYS A 929 3.48 -1.20 -17.57
CA LYS A 929 4.65 -0.90 -16.72
C LYS A 929 5.94 -1.52 -17.24
N LYS A 930 5.90 -2.74 -17.77
CA LYS A 930 7.07 -3.38 -18.40
C LYS A 930 7.56 -2.62 -19.64
N LEU A 931 6.64 -2.16 -20.49
CA LEU A 931 7.00 -1.39 -21.68
C LEU A 931 7.53 0.00 -21.30
N VAL A 932 6.95 0.67 -20.31
CA VAL A 932 7.44 1.97 -19.82
C VAL A 932 8.87 1.83 -19.30
N THR A 933 9.15 0.84 -18.45
CA THR A 933 10.51 0.63 -17.93
C THR A 933 11.49 0.24 -19.03
N LEU A 934 11.07 -0.53 -20.05
CA LEU A 934 11.90 -0.88 -21.20
C LEU A 934 12.25 0.36 -22.05
N VAL A 935 11.26 1.22 -22.37
CA VAL A 935 11.47 2.46 -23.13
C VAL A 935 12.33 3.45 -22.35
N GLU A 936 12.08 3.65 -21.06
CA GLU A 936 12.91 4.53 -20.23
C GLU A 936 14.38 4.05 -20.14
N VAL A 937 14.60 2.74 -19.96
CA VAL A 937 15.96 2.19 -19.83
C VAL A 937 16.70 2.24 -21.16
N THR A 938 16.02 1.95 -22.28
CA THR A 938 16.61 2.05 -23.62
C THR A 938 16.86 3.50 -24.03
N GLU A 939 15.98 4.45 -23.70
CA GLU A 939 16.23 5.87 -23.96
C GLU A 939 17.45 6.39 -23.17
N LYS A 940 17.57 6.01 -21.89
CA LYS A 940 18.71 6.36 -21.04
C LYS A 940 20.02 5.74 -21.53
N SER A 941 20.01 4.46 -21.92
CA SER A 941 21.23 3.79 -22.43
C SER A 941 21.66 4.36 -23.78
N LEU A 942 20.73 4.57 -24.73
CA LEU A 942 21.01 5.18 -26.02
C LEU A 942 21.50 6.63 -25.89
N SER A 943 20.95 7.40 -24.94
CA SER A 943 21.43 8.76 -24.66
C SER A 943 22.86 8.78 -24.14
N HIS A 944 23.21 7.86 -23.24
CA HIS A 944 24.59 7.74 -22.73
C HIS A 944 25.57 7.21 -23.80
N ILE A 945 25.17 6.22 -24.58
CA ILE A 945 25.96 5.73 -25.73
C ILE A 945 26.20 6.87 -26.74
N LEU A 946 25.19 7.73 -26.97
CA LEU A 946 25.31 8.88 -27.86
C LEU A 946 26.30 9.92 -27.35
N GLU A 947 26.24 10.26 -26.07
CA GLU A 947 27.17 11.19 -25.40
C GLU A 947 28.62 10.71 -25.55
N GLN A 948 28.88 9.42 -25.30
CA GLN A 948 30.20 8.82 -25.46
C GLN A 948 30.68 8.79 -26.93
N TRP A 949 29.79 8.59 -27.90
CA TRP A 949 30.12 8.75 -29.32
C TRP A 949 30.42 10.20 -29.69
N GLU A 950 29.75 11.19 -29.07
CA GLU A 950 30.00 12.62 -29.28
C GLU A 950 31.36 13.07 -28.73
N GLU A 951 31.72 12.61 -27.54
CA GLU A 951 33.07 12.83 -26.97
C GLU A 951 34.16 12.19 -27.83
N PHE A 952 33.99 10.91 -28.22
CA PHE A 952 34.92 10.20 -29.09
C PHE A 952 35.09 10.91 -30.45
N LYS A 953 33.99 11.34 -31.08
CA LYS A 953 34.02 12.03 -32.38
C LYS A 953 34.66 13.41 -32.28
N SER A 954 34.36 14.18 -31.23
CA SER A 954 34.98 15.47 -30.95
C SER A 954 36.50 15.35 -30.76
N LEU A 955 36.96 14.31 -30.04
CA LEU A 955 38.39 14.02 -29.88
C LEU A 955 39.05 13.59 -31.19
N GLU A 956 38.40 12.75 -32.01
CA GLU A 956 38.87 12.37 -33.35
C GLU A 956 39.05 13.61 -34.24
N GLU A 957 38.05 14.47 -34.35
CA GLU A 957 38.10 15.70 -35.15
C GLU A 957 39.15 16.70 -34.63
N SER A 958 39.30 16.80 -33.31
CA SER A 958 40.33 17.63 -32.67
C SER A 958 41.75 17.12 -32.94
N LEU A 959 41.93 15.79 -33.03
CA LEU A 959 43.19 15.16 -33.39
C LEU A 959 43.49 15.29 -34.89
N ASP A 960 42.53 14.99 -35.77
CA ASP A 960 42.70 15.16 -37.21
C ASP A 960 43.01 16.62 -37.59
N LYS A 961 42.38 17.61 -36.93
CA LYS A 961 42.73 19.02 -37.10
C LYS A 961 44.19 19.31 -36.72
N LEU A 962 44.65 18.83 -35.57
CA LEU A 962 46.05 19.02 -35.14
C LEU A 962 47.05 18.30 -36.05
N LEU A 963 46.70 17.12 -36.57
CA LEU A 963 47.52 16.39 -37.53
C LEU A 963 47.58 17.10 -38.90
N MET A 964 46.49 17.73 -39.34
CA MET A 964 46.48 18.60 -40.52
C MET A 964 47.34 19.85 -40.32
N GLU A 965 47.24 20.54 -39.17
CA GLU A 965 48.13 21.66 -38.84
C GLU A 965 49.62 21.25 -38.86
N ILE A 966 49.95 20.05 -38.36
CA ILE A 966 51.32 19.52 -38.38
C ILE A 966 51.75 19.16 -39.80
N LYS A 967 50.86 18.59 -40.62
CA LYS A 967 51.09 18.26 -42.03
C LYS A 967 51.40 19.50 -42.86
N ASP A 968 50.58 20.54 -42.71
CA ASP A 968 50.66 21.77 -43.51
C ASP A 968 51.86 22.65 -43.08
N SER A 969 52.35 22.48 -41.84
CA SER A 969 53.57 23.14 -41.34
C SER A 969 54.86 22.38 -41.65
N LEU A 970 54.79 21.16 -42.18
CA LEU A 970 55.95 20.29 -42.39
C LEU A 970 56.76 20.78 -43.62
N PRO A 971 58.05 21.13 -43.48
CA PRO A 971 58.84 21.62 -44.60
C PRO A 971 59.08 20.51 -45.63
N THR A 972 58.98 20.87 -46.91
CA THR A 972 59.36 19.99 -48.03
C THR A 972 60.81 20.28 -48.38
N VAL A 973 61.71 19.32 -48.15
CA VAL A 973 63.18 19.50 -48.25
C VAL A 973 63.68 19.15 -49.67
N GLU A 974 63.04 19.74 -50.68
CA GLU A 974 63.40 19.59 -52.09
C GLU A 974 64.03 20.88 -52.62
N GLY A 975 65.31 20.79 -53.00
CA GLY A 975 66.16 21.92 -53.37
C GLY A 975 67.63 21.63 -53.08
N GLU A 976 68.51 22.17 -53.94
CA GLU A 976 69.97 21.98 -53.88
C GLU A 976 70.72 23.18 -53.26
N ASP A 977 70.09 24.36 -53.18
CA ASP A 977 70.69 25.59 -52.63
C ASP A 977 69.96 26.05 -51.36
N HIS A 978 70.49 25.68 -50.19
CA HIS A 978 69.93 26.03 -48.89
C HIS A 978 71.05 26.50 -47.96
N SER A 979 70.93 27.69 -47.35
CA SER A 979 71.95 28.17 -46.42
C SER A 979 71.89 27.45 -45.07
N LEU A 980 73.04 27.32 -44.40
CA LEU A 980 73.14 26.67 -43.08
C LEU A 980 72.21 27.30 -42.03
N SER A 981 71.96 28.62 -42.12
CA SER A 981 70.99 29.33 -41.28
C SER A 981 69.54 28.94 -41.58
N TRP A 982 69.20 28.74 -42.87
CA TRP A 982 67.87 28.27 -43.27
C TRP A 982 67.63 26.82 -42.83
N LEU A 983 68.59 25.90 -43.06
CA LEU A 983 68.47 24.52 -42.62
C LEU A 983 68.32 24.42 -41.10
N ASN A 984 69.13 25.14 -40.32
CA ASN A 984 69.01 25.15 -38.86
C ASN A 984 67.66 25.71 -38.38
N ASN A 985 67.10 26.72 -39.07
CA ASN A 985 65.77 27.23 -38.75
C ASN A 985 64.65 26.23 -39.11
N GLN A 986 64.77 25.50 -40.23
CA GLN A 986 63.83 24.43 -40.56
C GLN A 986 63.97 23.22 -39.63
N LEU A 987 65.18 22.85 -39.23
CA LEU A 987 65.42 21.82 -38.24
C LEU A 987 64.81 22.19 -36.88
N LYS A 988 64.90 23.47 -36.49
CA LYS A 988 64.20 24.00 -35.31
C LYS A 988 62.68 23.89 -35.46
N ASN A 989 62.11 24.30 -36.59
CA ASN A 989 60.67 24.15 -36.89
C ASN A 989 60.23 22.67 -36.82
N VAL A 990 60.98 21.73 -37.41
CA VAL A 990 60.71 20.29 -37.32
C VAL A 990 60.83 19.76 -35.88
N LYS A 991 61.76 20.27 -35.08
CA LYS A 991 61.88 19.95 -33.64
C LYS A 991 60.70 20.50 -32.82
N ASP A 992 60.22 21.70 -33.14
CA ASP A 992 59.03 22.30 -32.53
C ASP A 992 57.74 21.54 -32.95
N LEU A 993 57.63 21.09 -34.20
CA LEU A 993 56.55 20.21 -34.67
C LEU A 993 56.63 18.81 -34.06
N SER A 994 57.83 18.27 -33.84
CA SER A 994 58.06 17.02 -33.10
C SER A 994 57.57 17.15 -31.64
N PHE A 995 57.78 18.31 -31.02
CA PHE A 995 57.23 18.62 -29.70
C PHE A 995 55.70 18.77 -29.74
N LYS A 996 55.13 19.47 -30.73
CA LYS A 996 53.67 19.59 -30.93
C LYS A 996 53.02 18.22 -31.16
N LEU A 997 53.64 17.31 -31.93
CA LEU A 997 53.15 15.94 -32.11
C LEU A 997 53.24 15.14 -30.81
N LYS A 998 54.33 15.25 -30.03
CA LYS A 998 54.41 14.66 -28.67
C LYS A 998 53.30 15.17 -27.75
N SER A 999 52.90 16.44 -27.87
CA SER A 999 51.78 17.01 -27.10
C SER A 999 50.41 16.42 -27.47
N THR A 1000 50.26 15.80 -28.66
CA THR A 1000 49.02 15.08 -29.02
C THR A 1000 48.86 13.73 -28.32
N HIS A 1001 49.90 13.21 -27.66
CA HIS A 1001 49.85 11.92 -26.97
C HIS A 1001 48.73 11.87 -25.93
N SER A 1002 48.55 12.93 -25.12
CA SER A 1002 47.47 13.00 -24.12
C SER A 1002 46.08 12.88 -24.75
N LYS A 1003 45.82 13.56 -25.87
CA LYS A 1003 44.57 13.43 -26.63
C LYS A 1003 44.36 12.02 -27.20
N VAL A 1004 45.43 11.34 -27.60
CA VAL A 1004 45.37 9.94 -28.07
C VAL A 1004 45.10 8.96 -26.93
N GLU A 1005 45.62 9.23 -25.72
CA GLU A 1005 45.26 8.44 -24.52
C GLU A 1005 43.79 8.69 -24.13
N PHE A 1006 43.30 9.93 -24.10
CA PHE A 1006 41.88 10.22 -23.88
C PHE A 1006 40.97 9.57 -24.95
N LEU A 1007 41.37 9.59 -26.23
CA LEU A 1007 40.63 8.88 -27.29
C LEU A 1007 40.63 7.36 -27.05
N ARG A 1008 41.71 6.78 -26.48
CA ARG A 1008 41.73 5.36 -26.08
C ARG A 1008 40.78 5.08 -24.93
N GLU A 1009 40.73 5.95 -23.93
CA GLU A 1009 39.80 5.85 -22.80
C GLU A 1009 38.35 5.90 -23.30
N CYS A 1010 37.98 6.88 -24.14
CA CYS A 1010 36.66 6.94 -24.77
C CYS A 1010 36.35 5.70 -25.63
N ALA A 1011 37.31 5.23 -26.44
CA ALA A 1011 37.14 4.00 -27.23
C ALA A 1011 36.88 2.77 -26.35
N GLN A 1012 37.56 2.68 -25.21
CA GLN A 1012 37.43 1.57 -24.26
C GLN A 1012 36.14 1.66 -23.44
N THR A 1013 35.66 2.87 -23.12
CA THR A 1013 34.31 3.08 -22.56
C THR A 1013 33.24 2.66 -23.56
N LEU A 1014 33.34 3.08 -24.82
CA LEU A 1014 32.46 2.64 -25.92
C LEU A 1014 32.48 1.12 -26.09
N ASP A 1015 33.65 0.48 -26.02
CA ASP A 1015 33.80 -0.98 -26.11
C ASP A 1015 33.07 -1.74 -24.97
N ASN A 1016 32.92 -1.12 -23.80
CA ASN A 1016 32.19 -1.70 -22.67
C ASN A 1016 30.67 -1.49 -22.75
N ILE A 1017 30.19 -0.38 -23.33
CA ILE A 1017 28.76 -0.03 -23.36
C ILE A 1017 28.04 -0.39 -24.66
N LEU A 1018 28.76 -0.63 -25.77
CA LEU A 1018 28.15 -1.00 -27.04
C LEU A 1018 27.63 -2.45 -27.02
N PRO A 1019 26.35 -2.69 -27.36
CA PRO A 1019 25.72 -4.00 -27.18
C PRO A 1019 26.18 -5.06 -28.19
N THR A 1020 26.50 -4.66 -29.43
CA THR A 1020 26.85 -5.58 -30.53
C THR A 1020 28.35 -5.68 -30.77
N ALA A 1021 28.83 -6.87 -31.18
CA ALA A 1021 30.25 -7.10 -31.46
C ALA A 1021 30.73 -6.30 -32.69
N GLU A 1022 29.84 -6.09 -33.66
CA GLU A 1022 30.06 -5.36 -34.89
C GLU A 1022 30.24 -3.85 -34.63
N ALA A 1023 29.45 -3.27 -33.73
CA ALA A 1023 29.60 -1.88 -33.32
C ALA A 1023 30.93 -1.63 -32.58
N ARG A 1024 31.31 -2.56 -31.69
CA ARG A 1024 32.62 -2.55 -31.02
C ARG A 1024 33.77 -2.65 -32.02
N ALA A 1025 33.68 -3.55 -32.99
CA ALA A 1025 34.69 -3.72 -34.03
C ALA A 1025 34.89 -2.45 -34.87
N GLU A 1026 33.82 -1.74 -35.25
CA GLU A 1026 33.96 -0.48 -36.00
C GLU A 1026 34.54 0.66 -35.14
N CYS A 1027 34.16 0.76 -33.85
CA CYS A 1027 34.77 1.70 -32.90
C CYS A 1027 36.29 1.43 -32.72
N GLN A 1028 36.69 0.17 -32.54
CA GLN A 1028 38.11 -0.18 -32.47
C GLN A 1028 38.86 0.13 -33.78
N LYS A 1029 38.22 -0.10 -34.94
CA LYS A 1029 38.78 0.19 -36.27
C LYS A 1029 38.99 1.70 -36.51
N THR A 1030 38.05 2.56 -36.12
CA THR A 1030 38.25 4.03 -36.23
C THR A 1030 39.39 4.50 -35.33
N PHE A 1031 39.46 4.03 -34.09
CA PHE A 1031 40.58 4.32 -33.18
C PHE A 1031 41.94 3.84 -33.73
N LEU A 1032 42.02 2.63 -34.29
CA LEU A 1032 43.23 2.10 -34.91
C LEU A 1032 43.68 2.93 -36.12
N ASN A 1033 42.75 3.42 -36.95
CA ASN A 1033 43.06 4.33 -38.06
C ASN A 1033 43.70 5.65 -37.56
N VAL A 1034 43.21 6.22 -36.45
CA VAL A 1034 43.81 7.42 -35.85
C VAL A 1034 45.23 7.14 -35.33
N LEU A 1035 45.43 6.00 -34.63
CA LEU A 1035 46.78 5.59 -34.21
C LEU A 1035 47.74 5.40 -35.38
N GLU A 1036 47.25 4.87 -36.51
CA GLU A 1036 48.08 4.71 -37.70
C GLU A 1036 48.43 6.06 -38.35
N LYS A 1037 47.47 7.00 -38.47
CA LYS A 1037 47.72 8.39 -38.90
C LYS A 1037 48.82 9.03 -38.05
N VAL A 1038 48.69 9.00 -36.72
CA VAL A 1038 49.67 9.59 -35.78
C VAL A 1038 51.06 8.98 -35.98
N LYS A 1039 51.17 7.65 -36.09
CA LYS A 1039 52.45 6.95 -36.34
C LYS A 1039 53.07 7.33 -37.69
N ARG A 1040 52.27 7.43 -38.76
CA ARG A 1040 52.73 7.86 -40.09
C ARG A 1040 53.33 9.27 -40.03
N PHE A 1041 52.69 10.22 -39.34
CA PHE A 1041 53.24 11.57 -39.13
C PHE A 1041 54.49 11.56 -38.23
N GLN A 1042 54.54 10.73 -37.19
CA GLN A 1042 55.71 10.60 -36.33
C GLN A 1042 56.94 10.10 -37.10
N ASN A 1043 56.76 9.15 -38.00
CA ASN A 1043 57.82 8.66 -38.87
C ASN A 1043 58.24 9.73 -39.87
N LYS A 1044 57.29 10.41 -40.53
CA LYS A 1044 57.60 11.45 -41.50
C LYS A 1044 58.34 12.64 -40.88
N ILE A 1045 58.00 13.05 -39.66
CA ILE A 1045 58.77 14.07 -38.91
C ILE A 1045 60.21 13.61 -38.67
N LYS A 1046 60.43 12.36 -38.24
CA LYS A 1046 61.79 11.82 -38.02
C LYS A 1046 62.61 11.76 -39.32
N GLU A 1047 61.98 11.38 -40.42
CA GLU A 1047 62.59 11.32 -41.75
C GLU A 1047 62.98 12.74 -42.25
N THR A 1048 62.10 13.73 -42.10
CA THR A 1048 62.43 15.14 -42.38
C THR A 1048 63.46 15.71 -41.41
N GLN A 1049 63.53 15.22 -40.17
CA GLN A 1049 64.55 15.65 -39.21
C GLN A 1049 65.92 15.08 -39.59
N GLY A 1050 65.99 13.78 -39.88
CA GLY A 1050 67.24 13.11 -40.27
C GLY A 1050 67.82 13.66 -41.56
N THR A 1051 67.01 13.88 -42.60
CA THR A 1051 67.45 14.50 -43.86
C THR A 1051 67.89 15.96 -43.71
N LEU A 1052 67.33 16.71 -42.75
CA LEU A 1052 67.84 18.05 -42.41
C LEU A 1052 69.13 17.99 -41.60
N GLU A 1053 69.28 17.02 -40.67
CA GLU A 1053 70.50 16.82 -39.88
C GLU A 1053 71.66 16.34 -40.77
N GLU A 1054 71.42 15.43 -41.71
CA GLU A 1054 72.36 14.99 -42.75
C GLU A 1054 72.79 16.15 -43.67
N LYS A 1055 71.84 16.91 -44.24
CA LYS A 1055 72.18 18.10 -45.06
C LYS A 1055 72.89 19.21 -44.27
N ILE A 1056 72.71 19.30 -42.95
CA ILE A 1056 73.46 20.22 -42.09
C ILE A 1056 74.88 19.68 -41.88
N GLU A 1057 75.04 18.40 -41.57
CA GLU A 1057 76.35 17.76 -41.39
C GLU A 1057 77.19 17.82 -42.68
N ASP A 1058 76.61 17.53 -43.83
CA ASP A 1058 77.24 17.67 -45.15
C ASP A 1058 77.72 19.11 -45.41
N MET A 1059 76.90 20.12 -45.12
CA MET A 1059 77.28 21.52 -45.34
C MET A 1059 78.24 22.07 -44.27
N GLU A 1060 78.18 21.58 -43.03
CA GLU A 1060 79.18 21.88 -42.00
C GLU A 1060 80.54 21.23 -42.34
N ASN A 1061 80.54 20.04 -42.95
CA ASN A 1061 81.73 19.39 -43.45
C ASN A 1061 82.27 20.08 -44.71
N PHE A 1062 81.42 20.48 -45.65
CA PHE A 1062 81.82 21.31 -46.80
C PHE A 1062 82.47 22.63 -46.35
N ILE A 1063 81.89 23.32 -45.37
CA ILE A 1063 82.48 24.56 -44.81
C ILE A 1063 83.82 24.28 -44.11
N LYS A 1064 84.00 23.12 -43.47
CA LYS A 1064 85.31 22.71 -42.91
C LYS A 1064 86.32 22.38 -43.99
N GLU A 1065 85.96 21.61 -45.01
CA GLU A 1065 86.85 21.27 -46.13
C GLU A 1065 87.26 22.54 -46.90
N GLU A 1066 86.33 23.49 -47.13
CA GLU A 1066 86.63 24.79 -47.74
C GLU A 1066 87.54 25.67 -46.86
N LEU A 1067 87.51 25.51 -45.52
CA LEU A 1067 88.43 26.14 -44.58
C LEU A 1067 89.81 25.44 -44.51
N GLU A 1068 89.85 24.12 -44.64
CA GLU A 1068 91.09 23.31 -44.58
C GLU A 1068 91.85 23.30 -45.92
N GLU A 1069 91.18 23.24 -47.07
CA GLU A 1069 91.82 23.36 -48.39
C GLU A 1069 92.37 24.77 -48.65
N ASN A 1070 91.80 25.82 -48.05
CA ASN A 1070 92.33 27.19 -48.14
C ASN A 1070 93.44 27.50 -47.12
N TYR A 1071 93.79 26.55 -46.24
CA TYR A 1071 94.85 26.72 -45.24
C TYR A 1071 96.25 27.03 -45.85
N PRO A 1072 96.65 26.46 -47.00
CA PRO A 1072 97.92 26.81 -47.66
C PRO A 1072 97.89 28.17 -48.40
N LEU A 1073 96.71 28.70 -48.76
CA LEU A 1073 96.60 29.92 -49.57
C LEU A 1073 96.62 31.21 -48.74
N ASN A 1074 96.17 31.16 -47.48
CA ASN A 1074 96.20 32.31 -46.58
C ASN A 1074 97.56 32.56 -45.89
N GLN A 1075 98.50 31.62 -45.97
CA GLN A 1075 99.87 31.82 -45.48
C GLN A 1075 100.65 32.82 -46.35
N SER A 1076 100.37 32.87 -47.66
CA SER A 1076 101.07 33.72 -48.64
C SER A 1076 100.54 35.17 -48.74
N LYS A 1077 99.68 35.61 -47.81
CA LYS A 1077 99.17 37.00 -47.74
C LYS A 1077 99.53 37.75 -46.46
N LEU A 1078 100.22 37.10 -45.51
CA LEU A 1078 100.61 37.69 -44.21
C LEU A 1078 102.13 37.87 -44.02
N GLU A 1079 102.98 37.24 -44.84
CA GLU A 1079 104.45 37.41 -44.77
C GLU A 1079 105.04 38.46 -45.75
N VAL A 1080 104.20 39.21 -46.49
CA VAL A 1080 104.64 40.27 -47.43
C VAL A 1080 104.26 41.70 -46.97
N LEU A 1081 103.93 41.85 -45.69
CA LEU A 1081 103.91 43.12 -44.92
C LEU A 1081 104.46 42.83 -43.51
N ALA A 1082 105.71 42.41 -43.35
CA ALA A 1082 106.93 43.19 -43.61
C ALA A 1082 106.96 44.55 -42.88
N LEU A 1083 107.60 44.54 -41.71
CA LEU A 1083 108.58 45.54 -41.27
C LEU A 1083 108.16 47.03 -41.20
N ASP A 1084 107.32 47.38 -40.22
CA ASP A 1084 107.56 48.55 -39.35
C ASP A 1084 106.75 48.39 -38.05
N ALA A 1085 107.26 48.32 -36.83
CA ALA A 1085 108.56 48.07 -36.21
C ALA A 1085 108.23 47.76 -34.74
N GLY A 1086 108.77 46.68 -34.18
CA GLY A 1086 108.44 46.25 -32.82
C GLY A 1086 108.99 47.18 -31.74
N ARG A 1087 108.24 48.22 -31.35
CA ARG A 1087 108.48 49.06 -30.15
C ARG A 1087 107.20 49.62 -29.52
N THR A 1088 106.22 48.77 -29.22
CA THR A 1088 105.10 49.09 -28.31
C THR A 1088 104.78 47.90 -27.39
N LEU A 1089 105.80 47.45 -26.65
CA LEU A 1089 105.56 46.67 -25.44
C LEU A 1089 104.94 47.60 -24.38
N LEU A 1090 103.82 47.17 -23.80
CA LEU A 1090 103.20 47.68 -22.57
C LEU A 1090 102.18 48.86 -22.66
N ASP A 1091 101.27 48.91 -23.64
CA ASP A 1091 100.01 49.70 -23.43
C ASP A 1091 98.71 49.18 -24.10
N ASP A 1092 98.75 48.58 -25.30
CA ASP A 1092 97.50 48.18 -26.01
C ASP A 1092 96.94 46.77 -25.68
N ALA A 1093 97.20 46.27 -24.48
CA ALA A 1093 96.51 45.09 -23.93
C ALA A 1093 95.37 45.45 -22.95
N ASN A 1094 95.18 46.73 -22.59
CA ASN A 1094 94.11 47.19 -21.70
C ASN A 1094 93.12 48.19 -22.34
N THR A 1095 93.41 48.72 -23.53
CA THR A 1095 92.53 49.69 -24.22
C THR A 1095 91.58 49.03 -25.23
N ILE A 1096 91.78 47.76 -25.59
CA ILE A 1096 90.79 46.93 -26.32
C ILE A 1096 89.95 46.10 -25.34
N LYS A 1097 89.48 46.76 -24.27
CA LYS A 1097 88.40 46.28 -23.38
C LYS A 1097 87.27 47.29 -23.22
N LYS A 1098 87.22 48.33 -24.08
CA LYS A 1098 86.20 49.40 -23.95
C LYS A 1098 85.80 50.13 -25.24
N GLN A 1099 85.90 49.48 -26.42
CA GLN A 1099 85.34 50.05 -27.66
C GLN A 1099 85.12 49.00 -28.78
N MET A 1100 84.07 48.18 -28.64
CA MET A 1100 83.27 47.73 -29.80
C MET A 1100 81.91 48.44 -29.75
N SER A 1101 82.00 49.74 -29.99
CA SER A 1101 80.95 50.73 -30.14
C SER A 1101 81.69 51.94 -30.74
N GLN A 1102 81.45 52.47 -31.94
CA GLN A 1102 80.32 52.38 -32.88
C GLN A 1102 80.83 52.53 -34.33
N GLY A 1103 79.92 52.42 -35.30
CA GLY A 1103 80.09 52.93 -36.66
C GLY A 1103 79.50 51.97 -37.70
N LEU A 1104 78.52 52.32 -38.53
CA LEU A 1104 77.93 53.64 -38.85
C LEU A 1104 76.43 53.66 -38.47
N ALA A 1105 75.95 54.66 -37.72
CA ALA A 1105 75.51 56.02 -38.16
C ALA A 1105 74.22 55.96 -39.01
N THR A 1106 73.14 56.70 -38.71
CA THR A 1106 72.98 58.03 -38.06
C THR A 1106 71.89 58.03 -36.97
N GLU A 1107 72.15 58.47 -35.73
CA GLU A 1107 71.92 59.84 -35.20
C GLU A 1107 70.44 60.31 -35.21
N THR A 1108 69.65 60.09 -34.14
CA THR A 1108 69.33 60.99 -32.96
C THR A 1108 68.32 62.13 -33.20
N PRO A 1109 67.62 62.69 -32.17
CA PRO A 1109 67.16 62.14 -30.87
C PRO A 1109 65.69 62.54 -30.50
N SER A 1110 65.31 62.30 -29.24
CA SER A 1110 64.50 63.13 -28.30
C SER A 1110 63.69 64.36 -28.77
N PHE A 1111 62.64 64.64 -27.98
CA PHE A 1111 61.79 65.84 -27.86
C PHE A 1111 60.44 65.86 -28.58
N GLN A 1112 59.48 66.43 -27.85
CA GLN A 1112 58.24 67.07 -28.26
C GLN A 1112 57.31 66.34 -29.26
N GLU A 1113 56.18 65.89 -28.72
CA GLU A 1113 54.83 65.99 -29.30
C GLU A 1113 54.75 66.29 -30.83
N LYS A 1114 54.78 65.21 -31.62
CA LYS A 1114 53.81 65.02 -32.70
C LYS A 1114 53.23 63.60 -32.60
N ILE A 1115 51.93 63.35 -32.39
CA ILE A 1115 50.74 64.22 -32.49
C ILE A 1115 50.63 64.81 -33.91
N ASP A 1116 49.83 64.29 -34.83
CA ASP A 1116 48.83 63.22 -34.82
C ASP A 1116 49.13 62.26 -36.00
N GLU A 1117 48.38 61.24 -36.41
CA GLU A 1117 46.94 60.95 -36.46
C GLU A 1117 46.90 59.48 -36.99
N ILE A 1118 46.01 58.54 -36.68
CA ILE A 1118 44.55 58.55 -36.50
C ILE A 1118 44.20 57.32 -35.62
N SER A 1119 43.31 57.32 -34.63
CA SER A 1119 42.88 58.34 -33.66
C SER A 1119 41.94 57.68 -32.66
N GLN A 1120 42.20 57.82 -31.34
CA GLN A 1120 41.19 57.82 -30.24
C GLN A 1120 40.35 56.52 -30.01
N GLN A 1121 39.81 56.17 -28.82
CA GLN A 1121 39.69 56.73 -27.45
C GLN A 1121 39.65 55.54 -26.45
N ARG A 1122 40.43 55.51 -25.35
CA ARG A 1122 40.13 55.92 -23.96
C ARG A 1122 39.16 55.07 -23.11
N ARG A 1123 39.42 55.09 -21.79
CA ARG A 1123 38.81 54.27 -20.72
C ARG A 1123 37.75 55.05 -19.89
N LYS A 1124 36.81 54.29 -19.31
CA LYS A 1124 36.17 54.45 -17.96
C LYS A 1124 35.05 55.52 -17.76
N PRO A 1125 34.22 55.41 -16.68
CA PRO A 1125 32.78 55.73 -16.72
C PRO A 1125 32.30 56.84 -15.75
N LEU A 1126 30.97 57.12 -15.75
CA LEU A 1126 30.06 57.73 -14.73
C LEU A 1126 29.20 58.90 -15.28
N GLY A 1127 27.90 58.98 -14.92
CA GLY A 1127 27.15 60.25 -14.86
C GLY A 1127 25.77 60.40 -15.57
N GLU A 1128 24.68 60.11 -14.84
CA GLU A 1128 23.33 60.76 -14.79
C GLU A 1128 22.47 61.21 -16.02
N ARG A 1129 21.16 60.85 -15.93
CA ARG A 1129 19.91 61.61 -16.31
C ARG A 1129 19.67 61.97 -17.80
N SER A 1130 18.45 62.03 -18.36
CA SER A 1130 17.05 61.72 -17.96
C SER A 1130 16.16 61.81 -19.23
N LEU A 1131 15.08 61.04 -19.44
CA LEU A 1131 13.69 61.35 -19.04
C LEU A 1131 12.70 60.32 -19.66
N LEU A 1132 11.65 59.96 -18.92
CA LEU A 1132 10.29 59.50 -19.37
C LEU A 1132 10.21 58.18 -20.21
N SER A 1133 9.23 57.28 -20.01
CA SER A 1133 8.02 57.31 -19.17
C SER A 1133 7.53 55.91 -18.77
N ASN A 1134 7.01 55.78 -17.54
CA ASN A 1134 5.92 54.88 -17.09
C ASN A 1134 6.13 53.34 -17.19
N GLN A 1135 5.73 52.51 -16.23
CA GLN A 1135 5.05 52.78 -14.95
C GLN A 1135 5.32 51.64 -13.94
N ASP A 1136 5.68 52.03 -12.72
CA ASP A 1136 5.50 51.41 -11.40
C ASP A 1136 5.55 49.88 -11.21
N TYR A 1137 6.60 49.47 -10.52
CA TYR A 1137 6.58 48.34 -9.57
C TYR A 1137 5.64 48.64 -8.39
N THR A 1138 5.01 47.59 -7.85
CA THR A 1138 5.06 47.36 -6.39
C THR A 1138 5.34 45.89 -6.14
N ASP A 1139 6.45 45.62 -5.47
CA ASP A 1139 6.78 44.29 -4.95
C ASP A 1139 6.83 44.38 -3.41
N SER A 1140 6.49 43.26 -2.78
CA SER A 1140 7.07 42.81 -1.51
C SER A 1140 6.65 43.40 -0.15
N ILE A 1141 6.28 42.42 0.69
CA ILE A 1141 6.60 42.26 2.13
C ILE A 1141 5.58 42.77 3.18
N SER A 1142 4.87 41.76 3.69
CA SER A 1142 4.31 41.59 5.03
C SER A 1142 5.06 42.25 6.20
N SER A 1143 4.32 42.78 7.19
CA SER A 1143 4.22 42.12 8.51
C SER A 1143 3.30 42.87 9.51
N GLU A 1144 2.67 42.08 10.40
CA GLU A 1144 2.20 42.43 11.75
C GLU A 1144 1.03 43.41 12.00
N ARG A 1145 -0.04 42.81 12.58
CA ARG A 1145 -0.71 43.19 13.85
C ARG A 1145 -0.96 44.68 14.15
N ILE A 1146 -2.24 45.04 14.35
CA ILE A 1146 -2.84 45.21 15.70
C ILE A 1146 -4.37 45.33 15.64
N SER A 1147 -4.98 44.98 16.76
CA SER A 1147 -6.41 44.86 17.05
C SER A 1147 -7.22 46.17 17.07
N SER A 1148 -8.52 46.01 16.75
CA SER A 1148 -9.73 46.59 17.40
C SER A 1148 -10.18 48.06 17.26
N GLN A 1149 -11.52 48.14 17.18
CA GLN A 1149 -12.44 49.20 17.65
C GLN A 1149 -12.55 50.52 16.86
N ALA A 1150 -13.66 50.66 16.13
CA ALA A 1150 -14.75 51.54 16.58
C ALA A 1150 -16.06 51.26 15.81
N ASP A 1151 -17.10 51.12 16.61
CA ASP A 1151 -18.54 51.28 16.41
C ASP A 1151 -19.04 52.15 15.25
N TYR A 1152 -20.22 51.80 14.69
CA TYR A 1152 -21.39 52.71 14.66
C TYR A 1152 -22.72 51.93 14.55
N HIS A 1153 -23.72 52.38 15.31
CA HIS A 1153 -25.08 51.82 15.40
C HIS A 1153 -25.99 52.17 14.20
N TYR A 1154 -26.94 51.27 13.87
CA TYR A 1154 -28.41 51.42 13.62
C TYR A 1154 -29.00 52.72 12.99
N PRO A 1155 -30.25 52.74 12.43
CA PRO A 1155 -31.31 51.71 12.48
C PRO A 1155 -32.13 51.43 11.17
N GLY A 1156 -32.88 50.31 11.19
CA GLY A 1156 -34.31 50.23 10.81
C GLY A 1156 -34.71 50.35 9.31
N VAL A 1157 -35.93 50.03 8.87
CA VAL A 1157 -37.16 49.51 9.52
C VAL A 1157 -37.91 48.60 8.51
N CYS A 1158 -38.75 47.70 9.04
CA CYS A 1158 -39.73 46.83 8.37
C CYS A 1158 -40.45 47.38 7.12
N LEU A 1159 -40.89 46.46 6.23
CA LEU A 1159 -42.24 46.48 5.64
C LEU A 1159 -42.63 45.09 5.09
N SER A 1160 -43.84 44.63 5.43
CA SER A 1160 -44.54 43.44 4.92
C SER A 1160 -46.04 43.78 4.83
N PRO A 1161 -46.89 42.87 4.31
CA PRO A 1161 -47.14 42.49 2.91
C PRO A 1161 -48.48 43.14 2.43
N PRO A 1162 -49.16 42.71 1.34
CA PRO A 1162 -50.06 41.52 1.44
C PRO A 1162 -50.38 40.76 0.12
N ASN A 1163 -50.78 39.48 0.23
CA ASN A 1163 -52.11 38.95 -0.19
C ASN A 1163 -52.14 37.42 -0.43
N LEU A 1164 -52.88 36.74 0.44
CA LEU A 1164 -53.52 35.43 0.24
C LEU A 1164 -54.77 35.61 -0.69
N PRO A 1165 -55.37 34.54 -1.25
CA PRO A 1165 -56.28 33.68 -0.47
C PRO A 1165 -56.01 32.16 -0.58
N MET A 1166 -56.15 31.47 0.56
CA MET A 1166 -57.14 30.40 0.86
C MET A 1166 -57.53 29.39 -0.25
N ARG A 1167 -57.77 28.10 0.01
CA ARG A 1167 -58.49 27.39 1.12
C ARG A 1167 -58.26 25.87 0.85
N ASN A 1168 -58.44 24.89 1.73
CA ASN A 1168 -58.63 24.73 3.17
C ASN A 1168 -58.24 23.24 3.46
N ALA A 1169 -57.69 22.85 4.61
CA ALA A 1169 -58.44 22.45 5.82
C ALA A 1169 -59.54 21.37 5.54
N SER A 1170 -59.67 20.27 6.29
CA SER A 1170 -59.00 19.90 7.55
C SER A 1170 -59.37 18.47 8.02
N ILE A 1171 -58.51 17.90 8.88
CA ILE A 1171 -58.84 17.22 10.17
C ILE A 1171 -59.96 16.15 10.20
N HIS A 1172 -59.62 14.90 10.56
CA HIS A 1172 -59.96 14.21 11.84
C HIS A 1172 -59.27 12.81 11.86
N HIS A 1173 -58.70 12.32 12.99
CA HIS A 1173 -59.34 11.54 14.08
C HIS A 1173 -60.10 10.29 13.56
N GLU A 1174 -60.03 9.09 14.15
CA GLU A 1174 -59.38 8.61 15.39
C GLU A 1174 -59.35 7.06 15.40
N GLU A 1175 -58.89 6.46 16.51
CA GLU A 1175 -59.17 5.07 16.95
C GLU A 1175 -58.65 3.88 16.08
N ALA A 1176 -58.44 2.64 16.57
CA ALA A 1176 -57.93 2.03 17.81
C ALA A 1176 -58.34 0.52 17.81
N TYR A 1177 -57.71 -0.29 18.67
CA TYR A 1177 -58.06 -1.69 19.07
C TYR A 1177 -57.85 -2.89 18.12
N GLY A 1178 -57.51 -4.04 18.76
CA GLY A 1178 -57.70 -5.42 18.24
C GLY A 1178 -56.45 -6.05 17.61
N ASP A 1179 -55.48 -6.63 18.34
CA ASP A 1179 -55.56 -7.76 19.29
C ASP A 1179 -56.27 -9.02 18.73
N ARG A 1180 -55.53 -10.07 18.30
CA ARG A 1180 -55.60 -11.44 18.87
C ARG A 1180 -54.94 -12.61 18.10
N ASN A 1181 -54.57 -13.61 18.91
CA ASN A 1181 -54.49 -15.07 18.65
C ASN A 1181 -53.27 -15.62 17.89
N LYS A 1182 -52.30 -16.25 18.58
CA LYS A 1182 -52.20 -17.69 19.00
C LYS A 1182 -51.36 -18.50 17.99
N VAL A 1183 -50.53 -19.48 18.35
CA VAL A 1183 -50.74 -20.71 19.17
C VAL A 1183 -49.39 -21.07 19.86
N TRP A 1184 -49.30 -21.24 21.19
CA TRP A 1184 -49.10 -22.51 21.94
C TRP A 1184 -48.11 -23.54 21.28
N LYS A 1185 -47.19 -24.25 21.96
CA LYS A 1185 -47.25 -24.80 23.34
C LYS A 1185 -45.89 -25.34 23.87
N CYS A 1186 -45.56 -25.00 25.13
CA CYS A 1186 -44.86 -25.75 26.21
C CYS A 1186 -43.51 -26.52 26.08
N SER A 1187 -42.77 -26.45 27.21
CA SER A 1187 -41.78 -27.41 27.76
C SER A 1187 -40.35 -27.35 27.22
N GLN A 1188 -39.27 -27.51 28.01
CA GLN A 1188 -39.15 -27.78 29.47
C GLN A 1188 -37.77 -27.34 30.02
N ILE A 1189 -37.76 -26.86 31.27
CA ILE A 1189 -36.70 -26.96 32.31
C ILE A 1189 -35.28 -27.37 31.85
N LEU A 1190 -34.34 -26.42 31.80
CA LEU A 1190 -33.18 -26.33 32.72
C LEU A 1190 -32.45 -24.97 32.57
#